data_AF-A0AAU2HQD1-F1
#
_entry.id   AF-A0AAU2HQD1-F1
#
_cell.length_a   1.000
_cell.length_b   1.000
_cell.length_c   1.000
_cell.angle_alpha   90.00
_cell.angle_beta   90.00
_cell.angle_gamma   90.00
#
_symmetry.space_group_name_H-M   'P 1'
#
loop_
_entity.id
_entity.type
_entity.pdbx_description
1 polymer ?
#
loop_
_entity_poly.entity_id
_entity_poly.type
_entity_poly.pdbx_seq_one_letter_code
_entity_poly.pdbx_strand_id
1 'polypeptide(L)'
;MKPRLSVVVPVHNVEDYLEDCLRSVAEQSVDDIEVVLVDDGSTDGSAAVARAFAARDRRFRYVRQPNAGLSAARNTGVRHTTAEVPYLAFVDSDDIVVHDAYERMLASLESTGSDLATGNVWRLNEQGRQQAWQYRWMTTTRARTHISRDPRLLADRVAWNKVFRRSFWDRHAFAFPEGKLYEDTPVMIPAHFLAGSVDVLHKHVYYWRVREGSITRRRTDVQGVRDRISACEQVSAFLAGRGGVANGGARRRYDLSCLRDDFVYFLEGLAMGGPEYRDAFMADAGAFLDRMERMDGAARSGRAVAHELPVELRIKWQLVKERRLAELLAVLAFERANGAGTFTVGGVPGRRQAGFPGIPDSTRLARTDLPAVARLLEAQWGDDGKLLLRGYAYIRNLPAAAPRHSLKVGMVRATRGQHLRTVPVRSVPAPEATINSGQQLHSYDHAGFELTLDPRRLRPGGWLVGMMVAAHGTVRRVAVRAVEAGSVQPLVHDLGEGRRAVLDYLDGRLRLTLAQLPARCEDRRIGEELELTGRLYGGARPRALVLTCEGVADQEFGHPVECRADGRFTVRIPLTDLAGMAAAPQAPHRAPREVEPEPGGRWRARLVLADGSRVPLAAAPEAAPPVVADAAGELVLDLSGQPFVDGAAWTSDGALRVEGVTGAGTGVQEDEGPAHLVLRHEALRETVTVPVTHEEPRAATYGEAPAGASEGVYESAYEGRRFTAFLAPSVAAGLHEGRWDAYLGGRPVRVLTALTARLPLRRTGADSTAPAPGREFALDRRFGDRLTVQAGPVLAVAERGAYRRAELRGTHYPARRAQPLRDAVLYTGGASPRAVHAELLRRGVESEHLWVTDGLHGHNPSAAVPVIEHSAAWYEALARSRRIVTADQLPEWFERRPGQTVVQTWHGTPLGRFGTDLGGTLYADHHRLASLPRRAAQWSVLVSPSRHSTPLLRRALGYGGEVLEAGSPANDLLFSADRAKTAERVRHRLGIPDGRRVVLYAPTYRDQLAHPSGTGGERPRYRWDPALDLAALARSLGDGHTVLVRRHPQVTGSVPEGHGVRDVSAHPDTAELLLIADVLVTDYSGLMFDYAHTGRPMLFHTYDLEHYRDTVRGFCLDFETRAPGPLLVGTDEIAGVLRDAGALAASAARHAEAYESFRRDFCDLDDGGAAARVADRLLAEG
;
A
#
# COMPACT_ATOMS: atom_id res chain seq x y z
N MET A 1 -8.89 24.90 -35.80
CA MET A 1 -9.18 25.78 -34.65
C MET A 1 -7.86 26.37 -34.17
N LYS A 2 -7.79 27.63 -33.71
CA LYS A 2 -6.55 28.20 -33.19
C LYS A 2 -6.31 27.66 -31.77
N PRO A 3 -5.14 27.08 -31.44
CA PRO A 3 -4.92 26.53 -30.11
C PRO A 3 -4.96 27.61 -29.02
N ARG A 4 -5.52 27.28 -27.85
CA ARG A 4 -5.50 28.09 -26.62
C ARG A 4 -4.40 27.67 -25.66
N LEU A 5 -4.01 26.40 -25.67
CA LEU A 5 -3.01 25.84 -24.77
C LEU A 5 -1.96 25.05 -25.54
N SER A 6 -0.69 25.32 -25.24
CA SER A 6 0.44 24.50 -25.65
C SER A 6 0.85 23.55 -24.52
N VAL A 7 0.97 22.26 -24.82
CA VAL A 7 1.40 21.22 -23.87
C VAL A 7 2.74 20.64 -24.33
N VAL A 8 3.74 20.66 -23.45
CA VAL A 8 5.06 20.06 -23.72
C VAL A 8 5.20 18.74 -22.98
N VAL A 9 5.54 17.67 -23.69
CA VAL A 9 5.73 16.31 -23.16
C VAL A 9 7.14 15.80 -23.50
N PRO A 10 8.09 15.79 -22.54
CA PRO A 10 9.41 15.21 -22.74
C PRO A 10 9.36 13.68 -22.61
N VAL A 11 9.98 12.96 -23.55
CA VAL A 11 9.92 11.50 -23.69
C VAL A 11 11.33 10.93 -23.65
N HIS A 12 11.62 10.01 -22.73
CA HIS A 12 12.88 9.27 -22.68
C HIS A 12 12.70 7.93 -21.94
N ASN A 13 12.74 6.81 -22.67
CA ASN A 13 12.66 5.46 -22.13
C ASN A 13 11.45 5.21 -21.18
N VAL A 14 10.24 5.37 -21.72
CA VAL A 14 8.95 5.34 -21.02
C VAL A 14 7.88 4.53 -21.76
N GLU A 15 8.26 3.53 -22.56
CA GLU A 15 7.35 2.82 -23.45
C GLU A 15 6.08 2.28 -22.77
N ASP A 16 6.23 1.73 -21.55
CA ASP A 16 5.14 1.13 -20.76
C ASP A 16 4.04 2.12 -20.35
N TYR A 17 4.36 3.42 -20.28
CA TYR A 17 3.49 4.43 -19.67
C TYR A 17 3.05 5.51 -20.67
N LEU A 18 3.79 5.67 -21.76
CA LEU A 18 3.61 6.77 -22.69
C LEU A 18 2.22 6.77 -23.32
N GLU A 19 1.67 5.62 -23.68
CA GLU A 19 0.35 5.55 -24.30
C GLU A 19 -0.77 6.10 -23.38
N ASP A 20 -0.73 5.76 -22.09
CA ASP A 20 -1.69 6.25 -21.11
C ASP A 20 -1.56 7.78 -20.91
N CYS A 21 -0.33 8.29 -20.88
CA CYS A 21 -0.06 9.72 -20.81
C CYS A 21 -0.66 10.46 -22.02
N LEU A 22 -0.32 10.03 -23.24
CA LEU A 22 -0.77 10.66 -24.47
C LEU A 22 -2.28 10.59 -24.64
N ARG A 23 -2.90 9.45 -24.29
CA ARG A 23 -4.37 9.31 -24.27
C ARG A 23 -5.01 10.32 -23.32
N SER A 24 -4.46 10.51 -22.12
CA SER A 24 -5.00 11.46 -21.14
C SER A 24 -4.98 12.93 -21.59
N VAL A 25 -3.98 13.30 -22.40
CA VAL A 25 -3.87 14.64 -23.01
C VAL A 25 -4.80 14.76 -24.22
N ALA A 26 -4.87 13.72 -25.06
CA ALA A 26 -5.72 13.70 -26.24
C ALA A 26 -7.21 13.76 -25.89
N GLU A 27 -7.60 13.16 -24.78
CA GLU A 27 -8.98 13.09 -24.30
C GLU A 27 -9.38 14.29 -23.43
N GLN A 28 -8.58 15.36 -23.29
CA GLN A 28 -8.96 16.52 -22.49
C GLN A 28 -10.27 17.17 -22.96
N SER A 29 -11.04 17.75 -22.05
CA SER A 29 -12.29 18.47 -22.40
C SER A 29 -12.07 19.78 -23.18
N VAL A 30 -10.81 20.16 -23.41
CA VAL A 30 -10.40 21.29 -24.23
C VAL A 30 -9.84 20.76 -25.55
N ASP A 31 -10.56 20.98 -26.65
CA ASP A 31 -10.20 20.42 -27.96
C ASP A 31 -9.13 21.24 -28.71
N ASP A 32 -9.02 22.53 -28.41
CA ASP A 32 -8.09 23.48 -29.04
C ASP A 32 -6.73 23.56 -28.34
N ILE A 33 -6.04 22.42 -28.29
CA ILE A 33 -4.68 22.31 -27.78
C ILE A 33 -3.68 21.99 -28.89
N GLU A 34 -2.43 22.39 -28.69
CA GLU A 34 -1.28 21.84 -29.41
C GLU A 34 -0.38 21.09 -28.43
N VAL A 35 0.19 19.97 -28.85
CA VAL A 35 1.03 19.10 -28.02
C VAL A 35 2.36 18.87 -28.72
N VAL A 36 3.46 19.15 -28.04
CA VAL A 36 4.82 18.91 -28.55
C VAL A 36 5.46 17.77 -27.76
N LEU A 37 5.64 16.63 -28.42
CA LEU A 37 6.32 15.44 -27.91
C LEU A 37 7.81 15.55 -28.24
N VAL A 38 8.66 15.67 -27.23
CA VAL A 38 10.12 15.78 -27.41
C VAL A 38 10.80 14.50 -26.96
N ASP A 39 11.16 13.65 -27.92
CA ASP A 39 11.94 12.44 -27.69
C ASP A 39 13.44 12.76 -27.54
N ASP A 40 13.92 12.61 -26.32
CA ASP A 40 15.28 12.91 -25.87
C ASP A 40 16.22 11.70 -26.07
N GLY A 41 16.17 11.12 -27.27
CA GLY A 41 17.05 10.01 -27.66
C GLY A 41 16.69 8.68 -27.01
N SER A 42 15.40 8.31 -26.95
CA SER A 42 14.95 7.02 -26.41
C SER A 42 15.57 5.82 -27.17
N THR A 43 15.86 4.76 -26.43
CA THR A 43 16.42 3.48 -26.91
C THR A 43 15.43 2.32 -26.86
N ASP A 44 14.26 2.52 -26.24
CA ASP A 44 13.14 1.58 -26.18
C ASP A 44 12.08 1.87 -27.28
N GLY A 45 10.90 1.28 -27.16
CA GLY A 45 9.75 1.47 -28.05
C GLY A 45 9.08 2.85 -27.96
N SER A 46 9.48 3.75 -27.06
CA SER A 46 8.83 5.06 -26.84
C SER A 46 8.73 5.90 -28.11
N ALA A 47 9.80 5.90 -28.91
CA ALA A 47 9.84 6.67 -30.15
C ALA A 47 8.82 6.17 -31.19
N ALA A 48 8.55 4.86 -31.21
CA ALA A 48 7.53 4.28 -32.08
C ALA A 48 6.12 4.69 -31.64
N VAL A 49 5.84 4.63 -30.33
CA VAL A 49 4.56 5.05 -29.74
C VAL A 49 4.29 6.54 -30.02
N ALA A 50 5.26 7.43 -29.74
CA ALA A 50 5.10 8.86 -29.95
C ALA A 50 4.83 9.23 -31.43
N ARG A 51 5.56 8.61 -32.37
CA ARG A 51 5.34 8.82 -33.81
C ARG A 51 3.98 8.30 -34.26
N ALA A 52 3.57 7.12 -33.79
CA ALA A 52 2.27 6.55 -34.11
C ALA A 52 1.13 7.46 -33.63
N PHE A 53 1.27 8.05 -32.44
CA PHE A 53 0.29 8.98 -31.89
C PHE A 53 0.21 10.29 -32.69
N ALA A 54 1.35 10.92 -32.99
CA ALA A 54 1.41 12.15 -33.79
C ALA A 54 0.90 11.97 -35.23
N ALA A 55 1.03 10.77 -35.80
CA ALA A 55 0.46 10.45 -37.12
C ALA A 55 -1.07 10.34 -37.07
N ARG A 56 -1.65 9.93 -35.94
CA ARG A 56 -3.09 9.73 -35.74
C ARG A 56 -3.82 11.02 -35.35
N ASP A 57 -3.19 11.87 -34.53
CA ASP A 57 -3.78 13.11 -34.02
C ASP A 57 -2.94 14.33 -34.41
N ARG A 58 -3.48 15.18 -35.29
CA ARG A 58 -2.80 16.37 -35.82
C ARG A 58 -2.49 17.44 -34.77
N ARG A 59 -3.07 17.36 -33.57
CA ARG A 59 -2.72 18.24 -32.45
C ARG A 59 -1.33 17.91 -31.89
N PHE A 60 -0.82 16.70 -32.14
CA PHE A 60 0.44 16.20 -31.62
C PHE A 60 1.57 16.36 -32.65
N ARG A 61 2.70 16.92 -32.20
CA ARG A 61 3.91 17.10 -32.98
C ARG A 61 5.05 16.34 -32.33
N TYR A 62 5.66 15.41 -33.07
CA TYR A 62 6.86 14.71 -32.65
C TYR A 62 8.13 15.48 -33.04
N VAL A 63 9.03 15.66 -32.08
CA VAL A 63 10.36 16.25 -32.23
C VAL A 63 11.35 15.29 -31.59
N ARG A 64 12.45 14.97 -32.28
CA ARG A 64 13.54 14.14 -31.72
C ARG A 64 14.80 14.98 -31.56
N GLN A 65 15.51 14.78 -30.46
CA GLN A 65 16.83 15.33 -30.21
C GLN A 65 17.79 14.25 -29.67
N PRO A 66 19.11 14.45 -29.74
CA PRO A 66 20.06 13.66 -28.97
C PRO A 66 19.79 13.80 -27.46
N ASN A 67 20.05 12.75 -26.68
CA ASN A 67 19.84 12.77 -25.23
C ASN A 67 20.65 13.90 -24.57
N ALA A 68 19.93 14.91 -24.07
CA ALA A 68 20.49 16.09 -23.40
C ALA A 68 19.83 16.34 -22.02
N GLY A 69 18.94 15.45 -21.59
CA GLY A 69 18.24 15.51 -20.31
C GLY A 69 16.89 16.23 -20.37
N LEU A 70 16.08 15.97 -19.33
CA LEU A 70 14.70 16.45 -19.18
C LEU A 70 14.55 17.97 -19.37
N SER A 71 15.45 18.78 -18.78
CA SER A 71 15.46 20.23 -18.92
C SER A 71 15.57 20.68 -20.38
N ALA A 72 16.50 20.07 -21.13
CA ALA A 72 16.74 20.41 -22.53
C ALA A 72 15.52 20.03 -23.38
N ALA A 73 14.93 18.86 -23.14
CA ALA A 73 13.71 18.43 -23.80
C ALA A 73 12.53 19.40 -23.56
N ARG A 74 12.32 19.87 -22.32
CA ARG A 74 11.29 20.88 -22.00
C ARG A 74 11.56 22.21 -22.71
N ASN A 75 12.80 22.70 -22.68
CA ASN A 75 13.20 23.94 -23.37
C ASN A 75 12.99 23.82 -24.90
N THR A 76 13.37 22.70 -25.50
CA THR A 76 13.11 22.38 -26.92
C THR A 76 11.62 22.40 -27.19
N GLY A 77 10.82 21.77 -26.33
CA GLY A 77 9.37 21.76 -26.45
C GLY A 77 8.79 23.17 -26.52
N VAL A 78 9.15 24.07 -25.59
CA VAL A 78 8.69 25.47 -25.58
C VAL A 78 9.05 26.18 -26.89
N ARG A 79 10.27 26.00 -27.41
CA ARG A 79 10.69 26.59 -28.71
C ARG A 79 9.87 26.09 -29.91
N HIS A 80 9.32 24.87 -29.82
CA HIS A 80 8.53 24.27 -30.89
C HIS A 80 7.01 24.51 -30.76
N THR A 81 6.55 25.10 -29.65
CA THR A 81 5.17 25.61 -29.50
C THR A 81 4.94 26.86 -30.33
N THR A 82 3.68 27.11 -30.70
CA THR A 82 3.24 28.32 -31.39
C THR A 82 3.25 29.51 -30.41
N ALA A 83 4.01 30.56 -30.71
CA ALA A 83 4.25 31.66 -29.78
C ALA A 83 2.98 32.47 -29.43
N GLU A 84 2.00 32.52 -30.34
CA GLU A 84 0.74 33.25 -30.17
C GLU A 84 -0.29 32.51 -29.30
N VAL A 85 0.00 31.27 -28.89
CA VAL A 85 -0.89 30.49 -28.02
C VAL A 85 -0.80 31.05 -26.60
N PRO A 86 -1.92 31.47 -25.99
CA PRO A 86 -1.90 32.29 -24.78
C PRO A 86 -1.51 31.55 -23.51
N TYR A 87 -1.52 30.21 -23.50
CA TYR A 87 -1.23 29.40 -22.31
C TYR A 87 -0.23 28.28 -22.60
N LEU A 88 0.54 27.91 -21.57
CA LEU A 88 1.58 26.88 -21.62
C LEU A 88 1.44 25.92 -20.43
N ALA A 89 1.59 24.62 -20.67
CA ALA A 89 1.64 23.57 -19.66
C ALA A 89 2.72 22.53 -19.98
N PHE A 90 3.11 21.78 -18.95
CA PHE A 90 4.07 20.67 -19.03
C PHE A 90 3.43 19.40 -18.48
N VAL A 91 3.78 18.25 -19.04
CA VAL A 91 3.32 16.93 -18.57
C VAL A 91 4.51 15.98 -18.63
N ASP A 92 4.74 15.23 -17.56
CA ASP A 92 5.75 14.17 -17.56
C ASP A 92 5.18 12.92 -18.25
N SER A 93 5.99 12.27 -19.09
CA SER A 93 5.53 11.22 -20.03
C SER A 93 5.11 9.90 -19.40
N ASP A 94 5.32 9.74 -18.09
CA ASP A 94 4.90 8.60 -17.27
C ASP A 94 3.66 8.87 -16.40
N ASP A 95 3.12 10.09 -16.46
CA ASP A 95 2.01 10.55 -15.65
C ASP A 95 0.71 10.73 -16.45
N ILE A 96 -0.38 11.01 -15.74
CA ILE A 96 -1.73 11.14 -16.33
C ILE A 96 -2.38 12.47 -15.91
N VAL A 97 -2.91 13.19 -16.89
CA VAL A 97 -3.67 14.44 -16.66
C VAL A 97 -5.14 14.11 -16.46
N VAL A 98 -5.79 14.76 -15.48
CA VAL A 98 -7.24 14.56 -15.24
C VAL A 98 -8.03 15.13 -16.42
N HIS A 99 -9.06 14.42 -16.89
CA HIS A 99 -9.83 14.74 -18.10
C HIS A 99 -10.25 16.23 -18.25
N ASP A 100 -10.76 16.86 -17.18
CA ASP A 100 -11.22 18.25 -17.17
C ASP A 100 -10.24 19.19 -16.46
N ALA A 101 -8.96 18.82 -16.38
CA ALA A 101 -7.92 19.60 -15.71
C ALA A 101 -7.70 20.96 -16.38
N TYR A 102 -7.40 20.96 -17.69
CA TYR A 102 -7.05 22.18 -18.39
C TYR A 102 -8.22 23.14 -18.52
N GLU A 103 -9.44 22.64 -18.75
CA GLU A 103 -10.64 23.48 -18.79
C GLU A 103 -10.82 24.28 -17.50
N ARG A 104 -10.73 23.62 -16.34
CA ARG A 104 -10.87 24.29 -15.03
C ARG A 104 -9.75 25.29 -14.75
N MET A 105 -8.52 24.96 -15.11
CA MET A 105 -7.37 25.84 -14.89
C MET A 105 -7.44 27.07 -15.82
N LEU A 106 -7.79 26.89 -17.09
CA LEU A 106 -8.00 27.98 -18.05
C LEU A 106 -9.15 28.88 -17.61
N ALA A 107 -10.31 28.30 -17.27
CA ALA A 107 -11.46 29.05 -16.78
C ALA A 107 -11.13 29.89 -15.52
N SER A 108 -10.31 29.35 -14.61
CA SER A 108 -9.82 30.10 -13.46
C SER A 108 -8.96 31.30 -13.90
N LEU A 109 -7.95 31.06 -14.74
CA LEU A 109 -7.04 32.11 -15.22
C LEU A 109 -7.74 33.21 -16.02
N GLU A 110 -8.75 32.86 -16.80
CA GLU A 110 -9.58 33.80 -17.56
C GLU A 110 -10.47 34.63 -16.63
N SER A 111 -11.07 34.01 -15.62
CA SER A 111 -11.90 34.70 -14.64
C SER A 111 -11.10 35.64 -13.73
N THR A 112 -9.88 35.27 -13.35
CA THR A 112 -9.10 36.00 -12.33
C THR A 112 -8.06 36.94 -12.89
N GLY A 113 -7.59 36.69 -14.12
CA GLY A 113 -6.44 37.37 -14.70
C GLY A 113 -5.09 36.99 -14.07
N SER A 114 -5.02 35.92 -13.26
CA SER A 114 -3.77 35.45 -12.66
C SER A 114 -2.75 35.01 -13.71
N ASP A 115 -1.47 35.00 -13.34
CA ASP A 115 -0.36 34.66 -14.24
C ASP A 115 -0.17 33.14 -14.39
N LEU A 116 -0.52 32.38 -13.35
CA LEU A 116 -0.48 30.91 -13.36
C LEU A 116 -1.52 30.32 -12.41
N ALA A 117 -1.96 29.11 -12.74
CA ALA A 117 -2.86 28.30 -11.93
C ALA A 117 -2.14 27.00 -11.55
N THR A 118 -2.32 26.55 -10.31
CA THR A 118 -1.82 25.27 -9.80
C THR A 118 -2.96 24.44 -9.21
N GLY A 119 -2.92 23.13 -9.41
CA GLY A 119 -3.95 22.21 -8.91
C GLY A 119 -3.40 21.14 -7.97
N ASN A 120 -4.32 20.51 -7.25
CA ASN A 120 -4.02 19.42 -6.34
C ASN A 120 -3.61 18.15 -7.11
N VAL A 121 -2.91 17.23 -6.45
CA VAL A 121 -2.30 16.06 -7.08
C VAL A 121 -2.56 14.81 -6.26
N TRP A 122 -2.89 13.73 -6.97
CA TRP A 122 -2.91 12.39 -6.42
C TRP A 122 -1.70 11.61 -6.92
N ARG A 123 -1.11 10.81 -6.04
CA ARG A 123 -0.12 9.80 -6.44
C ARG A 123 -0.85 8.54 -6.86
N LEU A 124 -0.45 7.97 -7.97
CA LEU A 124 -0.76 6.60 -8.32
C LEU A 124 0.37 5.73 -7.83
N ASN A 125 0.00 4.77 -7.02
CA ASN A 125 0.85 3.66 -6.69
C ASN A 125 0.05 2.37 -6.83
N GLU A 126 0.67 1.30 -6.44
CA GLU A 126 0.14 -0.04 -6.56
C GLU A 126 -1.08 -0.30 -5.65
N GLN A 127 -1.33 0.57 -4.67
CA GLN A 127 -2.50 0.55 -3.77
C GLN A 127 -3.63 1.47 -4.30
N GLY A 128 -3.51 1.95 -5.53
CA GLY A 128 -4.43 2.87 -6.18
C GLY A 128 -4.01 4.33 -5.98
N ARG A 129 -5.01 5.22 -5.87
CA ARG A 129 -4.75 6.66 -5.70
C ARG A 129 -4.56 7.04 -4.24
N GLN A 130 -3.54 7.84 -3.94
CA GLN A 130 -3.32 8.46 -2.63
C GLN A 130 -3.09 9.96 -2.76
N GLN A 131 -3.63 10.76 -1.83
CA GLN A 131 -3.35 12.20 -1.79
C GLN A 131 -1.84 12.43 -1.61
N ALA A 132 -1.23 13.13 -2.58
CA ALA A 132 0.18 13.47 -2.52
C ALA A 132 0.46 14.32 -1.28
N TRP A 133 1.44 13.91 -0.46
CA TRP A 133 1.66 14.49 0.87
C TRP A 133 1.96 15.99 0.80
N GLN A 134 2.70 16.42 -0.22
CA GLN A 134 3.10 17.82 -0.42
C GLN A 134 1.92 18.74 -0.78
N TYR A 135 0.78 18.16 -1.21
CA TYR A 135 -0.42 18.89 -1.62
C TYR A 135 -1.62 18.70 -0.69
N ARG A 136 -1.45 18.01 0.45
CA ARG A 136 -2.52 17.82 1.48
C ARG A 136 -3.12 19.12 2.01
N TRP A 137 -2.46 20.26 1.82
CA TRP A 137 -2.91 21.58 2.24
C TRP A 137 -3.87 22.26 1.25
N MET A 138 -3.98 21.74 0.01
CA MET A 138 -4.87 22.26 -1.04
C MET A 138 -6.31 21.80 -0.82
N THR A 139 -6.89 22.10 0.35
CA THR A 139 -8.26 21.68 0.71
C THR A 139 -9.34 22.65 0.23
N THR A 140 -8.98 23.88 -0.14
CA THR A 140 -9.91 24.90 -0.62
C THR A 140 -9.31 25.69 -1.78
N THR A 141 -10.15 26.05 -2.77
CA THR A 141 -9.73 26.91 -3.89
C THR A 141 -9.42 28.31 -3.38
N ARG A 142 -8.32 28.90 -3.87
CA ARG A 142 -7.88 30.26 -3.53
C ARG A 142 -7.55 30.99 -4.83
N ALA A 143 -8.44 31.88 -5.23
CA ALA A 143 -8.23 32.74 -6.38
C ALA A 143 -7.33 33.94 -6.01
N ARG A 144 -6.50 34.40 -6.95
CA ARG A 144 -5.65 35.60 -6.82
C ARG A 144 -4.79 35.62 -5.55
N THR A 145 -4.26 34.48 -5.12
CA THR A 145 -3.30 34.41 -4.00
C THR A 145 -1.89 34.78 -4.46
N HIS A 146 -0.90 34.74 -3.56
CA HIS A 146 0.51 34.98 -3.84
C HIS A 146 1.37 34.32 -2.78
N ILE A 147 2.63 33.95 -3.10
CA ILE A 147 3.54 33.25 -2.17
C ILE A 147 3.82 34.01 -0.87
N SER A 148 3.74 35.35 -0.89
CA SER A 148 3.86 36.17 0.33
C SER A 148 2.64 36.09 1.24
N ARG A 149 1.43 35.91 0.68
CA ARG A 149 0.15 35.77 1.41
C ARG A 149 -0.13 34.32 1.81
N ASP A 150 0.30 33.37 0.99
CA ASP A 150 0.19 31.93 1.23
C ASP A 150 1.55 31.24 1.11
N PRO A 151 2.34 31.19 2.20
CA PRO A 151 3.69 30.63 2.19
C PRO A 151 3.74 29.13 1.86
N ARG A 152 2.60 28.43 1.89
CA ARG A 152 2.53 27.00 1.54
C ARG A 152 2.85 26.74 0.07
N LEU A 153 2.76 27.77 -0.78
CA LEU A 153 3.23 27.72 -2.18
C LEU A 153 4.74 27.42 -2.30
N LEU A 154 5.54 27.61 -1.24
CA LEU A 154 6.95 27.18 -1.22
C LEU A 154 7.13 25.66 -1.37
N ALA A 155 6.10 24.88 -1.06
CA ALA A 155 6.10 23.43 -1.22
C ALA A 155 5.71 22.98 -2.65
N ASP A 156 5.18 23.88 -3.48
CA ASP A 156 4.76 23.56 -4.85
C ASP A 156 5.87 23.88 -5.85
N ARG A 157 6.71 22.88 -6.14
CA ARG A 157 7.99 23.06 -6.85
C ARG A 157 8.06 22.41 -8.21
N VAL A 158 7.01 21.72 -8.65
CA VAL A 158 6.98 20.93 -9.89
C VAL A 158 6.38 21.74 -11.05
N ALA A 159 6.73 21.43 -12.30
CA ALA A 159 6.17 22.15 -13.45
C ALA A 159 4.80 21.61 -13.90
N TRP A 160 4.54 20.32 -13.70
CA TRP A 160 3.48 19.60 -14.41
C TRP A 160 2.04 19.77 -13.88
N ASN A 161 1.85 20.28 -12.67
CA ASN A 161 0.52 20.54 -12.11
C ASN A 161 0.01 21.97 -12.37
N LYS A 162 0.55 22.65 -13.40
CA LYS A 162 0.35 24.08 -13.64
C LYS A 162 -0.03 24.42 -15.08
N VAL A 163 -0.74 25.53 -15.22
CA VAL A 163 -0.92 26.24 -16.49
C VAL A 163 -0.42 27.68 -16.30
N PHE A 164 0.41 28.14 -17.22
CA PHE A 164 1.00 29.49 -17.23
C PHE A 164 0.38 30.33 -18.33
N ARG A 165 0.21 31.63 -18.11
CA ARG A 165 0.06 32.59 -19.22
C ARG A 165 1.38 32.69 -19.97
N ARG A 166 1.34 32.48 -21.30
CA ARG A 166 2.52 32.54 -22.17
C ARG A 166 3.24 33.89 -22.07
N SER A 167 2.49 34.99 -22.06
CA SER A 167 3.06 36.33 -21.89
C SER A 167 3.81 36.53 -20.58
N PHE A 168 3.40 35.86 -19.50
CA PHE A 168 4.11 35.89 -18.23
C PHE A 168 5.39 35.06 -18.30
N TRP A 169 5.32 33.88 -18.91
CA TRP A 169 6.48 33.01 -19.11
C TRP A 169 7.59 33.71 -19.90
N ASP A 170 7.25 34.31 -21.04
CA ASP A 170 8.20 34.97 -21.93
C ASP A 170 8.77 36.26 -21.32
N ARG A 171 7.93 37.07 -20.64
CA ARG A 171 8.35 38.31 -19.98
C ARG A 171 9.45 38.11 -18.94
N HIS A 172 9.44 36.97 -18.26
CA HIS A 172 10.46 36.62 -17.27
C HIS A 172 11.55 35.69 -17.80
N ALA A 173 11.52 35.37 -19.11
CA ALA A 173 12.49 34.52 -19.79
C ALA A 173 12.74 33.20 -19.04
N PHE A 174 11.68 32.54 -18.58
CA PHE A 174 11.82 31.25 -17.88
C PHE A 174 12.36 30.19 -18.84
N ALA A 175 13.38 29.47 -18.38
CA ALA A 175 13.98 28.32 -19.03
C ALA A 175 14.50 27.36 -17.96
N PHE A 176 14.42 26.05 -18.23
CA PHE A 176 14.91 25.04 -17.31
C PHE A 176 16.44 24.93 -17.41
N PRO A 177 17.18 24.88 -16.29
CA PRO A 177 18.63 24.73 -16.32
C PRO A 177 19.04 23.36 -16.89
N GLU A 178 19.82 23.37 -17.96
CA GLU A 178 20.30 22.17 -18.65
C GLU A 178 21.47 21.50 -17.89
N GLY A 179 21.60 20.17 -18.01
CA GLY A 179 22.69 19.40 -17.39
C GLY A 179 22.60 19.23 -15.86
N LYS A 180 21.45 19.50 -15.23
CA LYS A 180 21.22 19.35 -13.78
C LYS A 180 19.94 18.59 -13.50
N LEU A 181 19.93 17.74 -12.46
CA LEU A 181 18.71 17.17 -11.90
C LEU A 181 17.95 18.18 -11.03
N TYR A 182 16.64 17.98 -10.86
CA TYR A 182 15.76 18.82 -10.01
C TYR A 182 15.60 20.27 -10.50
N GLU A 183 15.57 20.42 -11.82
CA GLU A 183 15.49 21.66 -12.59
C GLU A 183 14.19 22.45 -12.38
N ASP A 184 13.11 21.82 -11.91
CA ASP A 184 11.83 22.50 -11.71
C ASP A 184 11.94 23.59 -10.63
N THR A 185 12.59 23.26 -9.51
CA THR A 185 12.66 24.13 -8.32
C THR A 185 13.22 25.52 -8.64
N PRO A 186 14.36 25.66 -9.37
CA PRO A 186 14.91 26.97 -9.75
C PRO A 186 14.07 27.77 -10.75
N VAL A 187 13.00 27.20 -11.30
CA VAL A 187 12.06 27.92 -12.19
C VAL A 187 10.73 28.20 -11.46
N MET A 188 10.17 27.20 -10.79
CA MET A 188 8.81 27.26 -10.21
C MET A 188 8.73 28.17 -8.98
N ILE A 189 9.73 28.18 -8.11
CA ILE A 189 9.72 29.09 -6.95
C ILE A 189 9.88 30.54 -7.39
N PRO A 190 10.82 30.90 -8.30
CA PRO A 190 10.82 32.21 -8.93
C PRO A 190 9.51 32.56 -9.64
N ALA A 191 8.87 31.63 -10.35
CA ALA A 191 7.58 31.88 -10.99
C ALA A 191 6.48 32.24 -9.98
N HIS A 192 6.34 31.49 -8.88
CA HIS A 192 5.39 31.83 -7.81
C HIS A 192 5.69 33.17 -7.12
N PHE A 193 6.96 33.58 -7.07
CA PHE A 193 7.40 34.85 -6.47
C PHE A 193 7.24 36.04 -7.42
N LEU A 194 7.37 35.82 -8.73
CA LEU A 194 7.29 36.86 -9.76
C LEU A 194 5.87 37.10 -10.27
N ALA A 195 4.98 36.11 -10.15
CA ALA A 195 3.59 36.25 -10.50
C ALA A 195 2.93 37.39 -9.71
N GLY A 196 2.15 38.25 -10.38
CA GLY A 196 1.32 39.24 -9.70
C GLY A 196 0.24 38.55 -8.85
N SER A 197 -0.29 37.44 -9.34
CA SER A 197 -1.15 36.54 -8.56
C SER A 197 -1.19 35.11 -9.12
N VAL A 198 -1.53 34.17 -8.24
CA VAL A 198 -1.61 32.72 -8.51
C VAL A 198 -3.00 32.21 -8.10
N ASP A 199 -3.58 31.35 -8.92
CA ASP A 199 -4.77 30.60 -8.56
C ASP A 199 -4.40 29.20 -8.05
N VAL A 200 -4.99 28.79 -6.92
CA VAL A 200 -4.80 27.45 -6.33
C VAL A 200 -6.12 26.72 -6.33
N LEU A 201 -6.20 25.61 -7.06
CA LEU A 201 -7.39 24.76 -7.15
C LEU A 201 -7.29 23.60 -6.15
N HIS A 202 -8.34 23.38 -5.35
CA HIS A 202 -8.39 22.22 -4.44
C HIS A 202 -8.70 20.89 -5.16
N LYS A 203 -9.39 20.97 -6.30
CA LYS A 203 -9.65 19.82 -7.15
C LYS A 203 -8.33 19.30 -7.70
N HIS A 204 -8.25 17.98 -7.83
CA HIS A 204 -7.07 17.36 -8.41
C HIS A 204 -7.04 17.57 -9.91
N VAL A 205 -5.86 17.83 -10.44
CA VAL A 205 -5.63 18.07 -11.88
C VAL A 205 -4.67 17.07 -12.49
N TYR A 206 -4.01 16.26 -11.65
CA TYR A 206 -2.90 15.43 -12.06
C TYR A 206 -2.78 14.17 -11.23
N TYR A 207 -2.38 13.08 -11.89
CA TYR A 207 -2.05 11.80 -11.31
C TYR A 207 -0.55 11.53 -11.50
N TRP A 208 0.21 11.65 -10.40
CA TRP A 208 1.65 11.39 -10.37
C TRP A 208 1.94 9.91 -10.14
N ARG A 209 2.47 9.21 -11.14
CA ARG A 209 2.81 7.79 -11.09
C ARG A 209 4.13 7.56 -10.36
N VAL A 210 4.10 6.67 -9.37
CA VAL A 210 5.30 6.28 -8.61
C VAL A 210 5.89 5.00 -9.20
N ARG A 211 6.77 5.12 -10.20
CA ARG A 211 7.44 3.98 -10.86
C ARG A 211 8.94 3.85 -10.54
N GLU A 212 9.52 2.73 -11.00
CA GLU A 212 10.96 2.46 -10.99
C GLU A 212 11.70 3.30 -12.04
N GLY A 213 13.01 3.49 -11.87
CA GLY A 213 13.84 4.29 -12.79
C GLY A 213 13.72 5.82 -12.58
N SER A 214 12.65 6.28 -11.92
CA SER A 214 12.46 7.70 -11.57
C SER A 214 13.64 8.23 -10.74
N ILE A 215 14.07 9.45 -11.05
CA ILE A 215 15.08 10.22 -10.29
C ILE A 215 14.74 10.22 -8.80
N THR A 216 13.43 10.24 -8.47
CA THR A 216 12.91 10.25 -7.10
C THR A 216 13.06 8.95 -6.30
N ARG A 217 13.67 7.89 -6.87
CA ARG A 217 14.03 6.66 -6.16
C ARG A 217 15.54 6.48 -5.95
N ARG A 218 16.40 7.31 -6.55
CA ARG A 218 17.87 7.24 -6.40
C ARG A 218 18.37 7.99 -5.16
N ARG A 219 17.99 7.50 -3.97
CA ARG A 219 18.25 8.15 -2.67
C ARG A 219 19.73 8.36 -2.35
N THR A 220 20.58 7.45 -2.81
CA THR A 220 22.00 7.38 -2.46
C THR A 220 22.92 7.83 -3.60
N ASP A 221 22.36 8.45 -4.64
CA ASP A 221 23.14 9.00 -5.75
C ASP A 221 23.86 10.30 -5.33
N VAL A 222 25.18 10.30 -5.48
CA VAL A 222 26.05 11.44 -5.13
C VAL A 222 25.72 12.66 -5.99
N GLN A 223 25.48 12.46 -7.29
CA GLN A 223 25.18 13.56 -8.20
C GLN A 223 23.81 14.17 -7.88
N GLY A 224 22.80 13.32 -7.61
CA GLY A 224 21.48 13.77 -7.16
C GLY A 224 21.50 14.66 -5.91
N VAL A 225 22.33 14.35 -4.91
CA VAL A 225 22.48 15.23 -3.72
C VAL A 225 23.05 16.59 -4.12
N ARG A 226 24.16 16.59 -4.86
CA ARG A 226 24.85 17.82 -5.30
C ARG A 226 23.93 18.72 -6.11
N ASP A 227 23.22 18.15 -7.07
CA ASP A 227 22.30 18.87 -7.93
C ASP A 227 21.12 19.43 -7.15
N ARG A 228 20.54 18.66 -6.21
CA ARG A 228 19.44 19.17 -5.36
C ARG A 228 19.89 20.34 -4.50
N ILE A 229 21.02 20.22 -3.82
CA ILE A 229 21.52 21.30 -2.96
C ILE A 229 21.85 22.54 -3.80
N SER A 230 22.48 22.36 -4.96
CA SER A 230 22.75 23.45 -5.91
C SER A 230 21.47 24.14 -6.41
N ALA A 231 20.41 23.39 -6.71
CA ALA A 231 19.12 23.94 -7.11
C ALA A 231 18.49 24.79 -6.00
N CYS A 232 18.53 24.31 -4.75
CA CYS A 232 18.08 25.08 -3.58
C CYS A 232 18.93 26.34 -3.36
N GLU A 233 20.25 26.27 -3.53
CA GLU A 233 21.14 27.43 -3.41
C GLU A 233 20.81 28.51 -4.46
N GLN A 234 20.53 28.13 -5.70
CA GLN A 234 20.15 29.07 -6.77
C GLN A 234 18.88 29.85 -6.40
N VAL A 235 17.85 29.16 -5.88
CA VAL A 235 16.62 29.82 -5.43
C VAL A 235 16.87 30.73 -4.22
N SER A 236 17.68 30.26 -3.25
CA SER A 236 18.04 31.06 -2.08
C SER A 236 18.73 32.37 -2.49
N ALA A 237 19.68 32.29 -3.42
CA ALA A 237 20.38 33.45 -3.98
C ALA A 237 19.44 34.38 -4.75
N PHE A 238 18.53 33.83 -5.56
CA PHE A 238 17.50 34.60 -6.27
C PHE A 238 16.63 35.41 -5.29
N LEU A 239 16.17 34.78 -4.21
CA LEU A 239 15.34 35.43 -3.18
C LEU A 239 16.15 36.46 -2.38
N ALA A 240 17.45 36.23 -2.17
CA ALA A 240 18.34 37.17 -1.50
C ALA A 240 18.48 38.49 -2.28
N GLY A 241 18.66 38.40 -3.60
CA GLY A 241 18.88 39.56 -4.47
C GLY A 241 17.66 40.48 -4.65
N ARG A 242 16.48 40.11 -4.12
CA ARG A 242 15.20 40.82 -4.30
C ARG A 242 14.56 41.29 -2.99
N GLY A 243 15.36 41.36 -1.93
CA GLY A 243 14.94 41.70 -0.57
C GLY A 243 14.66 43.18 -0.33
N GLY A 244 13.45 43.66 -0.67
CA GLY A 244 12.88 44.88 -0.10
C GLY A 244 12.17 44.63 1.23
N VAL A 245 11.89 45.69 2.00
CA VAL A 245 11.22 45.64 3.34
C VAL A 245 9.85 44.93 3.29
N ALA A 246 9.15 44.98 2.15
CA ALA A 246 7.87 44.29 1.92
C ALA A 246 7.99 42.75 1.76
N ASN A 247 9.19 42.23 1.51
CA ASN A 247 9.46 40.81 1.23
C ASN A 247 10.06 40.06 2.44
N GLY A 248 9.94 40.65 3.64
CA GLY A 248 10.51 40.21 4.91
C GLY A 248 10.55 38.69 5.11
N GLY A 249 11.75 38.12 5.01
CA GLY A 249 12.03 36.72 5.35
C GLY A 249 11.57 35.68 4.32
N ALA A 250 11.30 36.03 3.06
CA ALA A 250 10.97 35.05 2.01
C ALA A 250 12.09 34.02 1.78
N ARG A 251 13.34 34.49 1.59
CA ARG A 251 14.53 33.61 1.51
C ARG A 251 14.62 32.69 2.72
N ARG A 252 14.56 33.26 3.91
CA ARG A 252 14.72 32.51 5.16
C ARG A 252 13.65 31.42 5.34
N ARG A 253 12.40 31.71 4.98
CA ARG A 253 11.31 30.70 4.98
C ARG A 253 11.56 29.61 3.95
N TYR A 254 12.10 29.95 2.78
CA TYR A 254 12.49 28.98 1.76
C TYR A 254 13.63 28.09 2.24
N ASP A 255 14.72 28.65 2.75
CA ASP A 255 15.88 27.90 3.26
C ASP A 255 15.46 26.92 4.39
N LEU A 256 14.61 27.38 5.32
CA LEU A 256 14.02 26.51 6.34
C LEU A 256 13.14 25.39 5.75
N SER A 257 12.44 25.65 4.65
CA SER A 257 11.67 24.61 3.94
C SER A 257 12.59 23.59 3.27
N CYS A 258 13.76 23.97 2.77
CA CYS A 258 14.75 23.04 2.23
C CYS A 258 15.24 22.05 3.29
N LEU A 259 15.56 22.56 4.49
CA LEU A 259 15.99 21.72 5.62
C LEU A 259 14.87 20.84 6.19
N ARG A 260 13.61 21.22 6.01
CA ARG A 260 12.45 20.47 6.50
C ARG A 260 11.95 19.43 5.50
N ASP A 261 11.95 19.76 4.21
CA ASP A 261 11.21 19.02 3.19
C ASP A 261 12.12 18.46 2.07
N ASP A 262 13.18 19.16 1.64
CA ASP A 262 14.06 18.70 0.54
C ASP A 262 15.14 17.74 1.02
N PHE A 263 15.99 18.23 1.92
CA PHE A 263 17.23 17.53 2.25
C PHE A 263 16.97 16.34 3.16
N VAL A 264 15.80 16.26 3.81
CA VAL A 264 15.41 15.14 4.66
C VAL A 264 15.39 13.81 3.89
N TYR A 265 14.97 13.83 2.62
CA TYR A 265 14.97 12.63 1.77
C TYR A 265 16.39 12.02 1.63
N PHE A 266 17.41 12.87 1.48
CA PHE A 266 18.81 12.45 1.37
C PHE A 266 19.44 12.17 2.75
N LEU A 267 19.08 12.95 3.77
CA LEU A 267 19.48 12.74 5.15
C LEU A 267 19.09 11.33 5.64
N GLU A 268 17.86 10.89 5.37
CA GLU A 268 17.38 9.55 5.69
C GLU A 268 18.12 8.45 4.89
N GLY A 269 18.66 8.79 3.72
CA GLY A 269 19.49 7.92 2.89
C GLY A 269 20.88 7.63 3.45
N LEU A 270 21.40 8.43 4.40
CA LEU A 270 22.76 8.27 4.95
C LEU A 270 23.05 6.89 5.54
N ALA A 271 22.05 6.29 6.18
CA ALA A 271 22.18 4.95 6.74
C ALA A 271 22.40 3.89 5.66
N MET A 272 21.83 4.10 4.48
CA MET A 272 21.89 3.19 3.33
C MET A 272 23.05 3.52 2.37
N GLY A 273 23.53 4.76 2.35
CA GLY A 273 24.57 5.20 1.41
C GLY A 273 25.96 4.70 1.77
N GLY A 274 26.81 4.53 0.75
CA GLY A 274 28.24 4.26 0.91
C GLY A 274 29.05 5.47 1.41
N PRO A 275 30.37 5.31 1.65
CA PRO A 275 31.24 6.37 2.17
C PRO A 275 31.20 7.65 1.33
N GLU A 276 31.32 7.55 0.00
CA GLU A 276 31.34 8.70 -0.90
C GLU A 276 30.06 9.54 -0.82
N TYR A 277 28.90 8.88 -0.76
CA TYR A 277 27.61 9.54 -0.56
C TYR A 277 27.53 10.27 0.78
N ARG A 278 27.98 9.61 1.85
CA ARG A 278 27.96 10.20 3.20
C ARG A 278 28.84 11.44 3.25
N ASP A 279 30.04 11.38 2.69
CA ASP A 279 30.98 12.50 2.66
C ASP A 279 30.43 13.68 1.84
N ALA A 280 29.90 13.42 0.65
CA ALA A 280 29.30 14.45 -0.21
C ALA A 280 28.12 15.15 0.48
N PHE A 281 27.17 14.39 1.03
CA PHE A 281 26.02 14.97 1.72
C PHE A 281 26.43 15.81 2.93
N MET A 282 27.33 15.29 3.78
CA MET A 282 27.78 15.99 4.98
C MET A 282 28.49 17.31 4.64
N ALA A 283 29.31 17.30 3.58
CA ALA A 283 30.01 18.51 3.11
C ALA A 283 29.03 19.56 2.55
N ASP A 284 28.19 19.17 1.60
CA ASP A 284 27.36 20.12 0.84
C ASP A 284 26.21 20.67 1.68
N ALA A 285 25.54 19.83 2.49
CA ALA A 285 24.48 20.28 3.38
C ALA A 285 25.03 21.15 4.54
N GLY A 286 26.22 20.82 5.04
CA GLY A 286 26.94 21.66 6.02
C GLY A 286 27.26 23.04 5.45
N ALA A 287 27.78 23.10 4.22
CA ALA A 287 28.09 24.36 3.55
C ALA A 287 26.83 25.23 3.31
N PHE A 288 25.70 24.61 2.97
CA PHE A 288 24.42 25.30 2.85
C PHE A 288 24.00 25.96 4.18
N LEU A 289 24.10 25.23 5.30
CA LEU A 289 23.79 25.74 6.64
C LEU A 289 24.68 26.94 7.02
N ASP A 290 25.99 26.82 6.81
CA ASP A 290 26.95 27.91 7.11
C ASP A 290 26.66 29.17 6.27
N ARG A 291 26.26 29.00 5.00
CA ARG A 291 25.86 30.13 4.15
C ARG A 291 24.59 30.80 4.68
N MET A 292 23.57 30.00 4.99
CA MET A 292 22.30 30.47 5.50
C MET A 292 22.46 31.29 6.79
N GLU A 293 23.26 30.81 7.74
CA GLU A 293 23.51 31.51 9.01
C GLU A 293 24.31 32.81 8.84
N ARG A 294 25.31 32.81 7.94
CA ARG A 294 26.05 34.03 7.57
C ARG A 294 25.12 35.10 7.01
N MET A 295 24.21 34.71 6.12
CA MET A 295 23.26 35.64 5.50
C MET A 295 22.18 36.15 6.47
N ASP A 296 21.82 35.37 7.49
CA ASP A 296 20.86 35.76 8.53
C ASP A 296 21.48 36.63 9.65
N GLY A 297 22.80 36.81 9.65
CA GLY A 297 23.51 37.54 10.71
C GLY A 297 23.46 36.85 12.07
N ALA A 298 23.17 35.53 12.11
CA ALA A 298 22.98 34.75 13.34
C ALA A 298 24.24 34.73 14.24
N ALA A 299 25.43 34.93 13.67
CA ALA A 299 26.67 35.13 14.43
C ALA A 299 26.62 36.33 15.39
N ARG A 300 25.73 37.32 15.17
CA ARG A 300 25.59 38.51 16.02
C ARG A 300 24.44 38.44 17.04
N SER A 301 23.49 37.50 16.90
CA SER A 301 22.28 37.43 17.73
C SER A 301 22.19 36.20 18.64
N GLY A 302 23.14 35.26 18.54
CA GLY A 302 23.19 34.06 19.38
C GLY A 302 22.05 33.06 19.15
N ARG A 303 21.14 33.32 18.18
CA ARG A 303 20.06 32.41 17.78
C ARG A 303 20.36 31.82 16.41
N ALA A 304 21.03 30.67 16.39
CA ALA A 304 21.25 29.90 15.17
C ALA A 304 19.91 29.51 14.52
N VAL A 305 19.80 29.58 13.20
CA VAL A 305 18.53 29.44 12.48
C VAL A 305 17.90 28.06 12.66
N ALA A 306 18.72 27.05 12.97
CA ALA A 306 18.27 25.74 13.38
C ALA A 306 17.22 25.78 14.51
N HIS A 307 17.24 26.77 15.43
CA HIS A 307 16.35 26.80 16.60
C HIS A 307 14.84 26.84 16.30
N GLU A 308 14.44 27.17 15.07
CA GLU A 308 13.04 27.21 14.62
C GLU A 308 12.53 25.87 14.06
N LEU A 309 13.44 24.93 13.79
CA LEU A 309 13.05 23.59 13.36
C LEU A 309 12.55 22.76 14.57
N PRO A 310 11.70 21.74 14.32
CA PRO A 310 11.39 20.72 15.33
C PRO A 310 12.67 20.10 15.90
N VAL A 311 12.66 19.75 17.20
CA VAL A 311 13.85 19.29 17.93
C VAL A 311 14.62 18.16 17.24
N GLU A 312 13.92 17.23 16.62
CA GLU A 312 14.52 16.11 15.88
C GLU A 312 15.33 16.57 14.66
N LEU A 313 14.86 17.57 13.92
CA LEU A 313 15.62 18.13 12.80
C LEU A 313 16.77 19.00 13.29
N ARG A 314 16.58 19.73 14.40
CA ARG A 314 17.65 20.58 14.97
C ARG A 314 18.90 19.81 15.29
N ILE A 315 18.75 18.67 15.98
CA ILE A 315 19.88 17.83 16.35
C ILE A 315 20.54 17.24 15.12
N LYS A 316 19.76 16.75 14.14
CA LYS A 316 20.33 16.20 12.91
C LYS A 316 21.14 17.25 12.14
N TRP A 317 20.63 18.46 11.96
CA TRP A 317 21.35 19.54 11.28
C TRP A 317 22.55 20.06 12.07
N GLN A 318 22.48 20.05 13.40
CA GLN A 318 23.63 20.34 14.26
C GLN A 318 24.75 19.31 14.06
N LEU A 319 24.42 18.01 14.03
CA LEU A 319 25.39 16.94 13.80
C LEU A 319 25.99 16.98 12.39
N VAL A 320 25.20 17.36 11.37
CA VAL A 320 25.70 17.62 10.01
C VAL A 320 26.74 18.74 10.03
N LYS A 321 26.41 19.87 10.66
CA LYS A 321 27.31 21.03 10.77
C LYS A 321 28.60 20.72 11.54
N GLU A 322 28.51 19.98 12.63
CA GLU A 322 29.64 19.54 13.44
C GLU A 322 30.42 18.37 12.81
N ARG A 323 29.97 17.84 11.66
CA ARG A 323 30.54 16.67 10.97
C ARG A 323 30.59 15.40 11.84
N ARG A 324 29.60 15.21 12.71
CA ARG A 324 29.47 14.08 13.64
C ARG A 324 28.62 12.96 13.05
N LEU A 325 29.16 12.30 12.02
CA LEU A 325 28.43 11.28 11.26
C LEU A 325 28.03 10.05 12.09
N ALA A 326 28.89 9.59 13.01
CA ALA A 326 28.61 8.40 13.82
C ALA A 326 27.36 8.60 14.70
N GLU A 327 27.28 9.74 15.39
CA GLU A 327 26.12 10.11 16.19
C GLU A 327 24.88 10.38 15.35
N LEU A 328 25.04 10.99 14.17
CA LEU A 328 23.92 11.17 13.23
C LEU A 328 23.34 9.83 12.77
N LEU A 329 24.18 8.86 12.43
CA LEU A 329 23.76 7.50 12.08
C LEU A 329 23.06 6.82 13.27
N ALA A 330 23.52 7.04 14.51
CA ALA A 330 22.86 6.52 15.71
C ALA A 330 21.46 7.13 15.91
N VAL A 331 21.30 8.44 15.68
CA VAL A 331 20.00 9.13 15.72
C VAL A 331 19.07 8.59 14.62
N LEU A 332 19.57 8.43 13.39
CA LEU A 332 18.77 7.89 12.27
C LEU A 332 18.36 6.42 12.52
N ALA A 333 19.23 5.60 13.10
CA ALA A 333 18.89 4.23 13.51
C ALA A 333 17.82 4.22 14.61
N PHE A 334 17.94 5.13 15.58
CA PHE A 334 16.94 5.31 16.63
C PHE A 334 15.59 5.78 16.08
N GLU A 335 15.56 6.72 15.13
CA GLU A 335 14.35 7.16 14.43
C GLU A 335 13.74 6.05 13.58
N ARG A 336 14.54 5.19 12.94
CA ARG A 336 14.03 4.01 12.22
C ARG A 336 13.27 3.06 13.14
N ALA A 337 13.74 2.89 14.38
CA ALA A 337 13.08 2.06 15.37
C ALA A 337 11.88 2.72 16.07
N ASN A 338 11.83 4.06 16.13
CA ASN A 338 10.88 4.79 16.96
C ASN A 338 10.01 5.84 16.22
N GLY A 339 10.20 5.99 14.92
CA GLY A 339 9.64 7.09 14.13
C GLY A 339 10.30 8.45 14.41
N ALA A 340 10.43 9.28 13.37
CA ALA A 340 10.97 10.63 13.47
C ALA A 340 10.18 11.50 14.47
N GLY A 341 10.89 12.22 15.35
CA GLY A 341 10.29 13.03 16.43
C GLY A 341 9.98 12.28 17.73
N THR A 342 10.41 11.03 17.87
CA THR A 342 10.40 10.32 19.17
C THR A 342 11.70 10.57 19.93
N PHE A 343 11.64 10.78 21.24
CA PHE A 343 12.81 11.03 22.10
C PHE A 343 12.45 10.87 23.59
N THR A 344 13.45 10.83 24.48
CA THR A 344 13.22 10.91 25.93
C THR A 344 13.07 12.36 26.37
N VAL A 345 12.28 12.60 27.42
CA VAL A 345 12.02 13.95 27.94
C VAL A 345 12.55 14.05 29.36
N GLY A 346 13.53 14.95 29.56
CA GLY A 346 14.07 15.30 30.87
C GLY A 346 13.68 16.72 31.31
N GLY A 347 13.94 17.04 32.58
CA GLY A 347 13.77 18.37 33.15
C GLY A 347 12.34 18.72 33.61
N VAL A 348 12.22 19.86 34.31
CA VAL A 348 10.94 20.34 34.87
C VAL A 348 10.04 21.01 33.81
N PRO A 349 8.71 21.08 34.01
CA PRO A 349 7.81 21.82 33.12
C PRO A 349 8.31 23.23 32.80
N GLY A 350 8.35 23.60 31.51
CA GLY A 350 8.88 24.89 31.03
C GLY A 350 10.40 24.93 30.75
N ARG A 351 11.17 23.97 31.27
CA ARG A 351 12.63 23.81 31.00
C ARG A 351 12.98 22.41 30.50
N ARG A 352 12.04 21.76 29.81
CA ARG A 352 12.22 20.39 29.33
C ARG A 352 13.26 20.29 28.23
N GLN A 353 13.93 19.15 28.18
CA GLN A 353 14.96 18.85 27.19
C GLN A 353 14.69 17.48 26.55
N ALA A 354 15.07 17.33 25.29
CA ALA A 354 15.08 16.07 24.55
C ALA A 354 16.40 15.33 24.76
N GLY A 355 16.33 14.02 24.98
CA GLY A 355 17.47 13.11 24.96
C GLY A 355 17.41 12.17 23.77
N PHE A 356 18.57 11.96 23.13
CA PHE A 356 18.76 11.02 22.02
C PHE A 356 19.94 10.08 22.35
N PRO A 357 19.93 8.82 21.87
CA PRO A 357 21.03 7.90 22.11
C PRO A 357 22.37 8.44 21.60
N GLY A 358 23.43 8.34 22.41
CA GLY A 358 24.78 8.77 22.04
C GLY A 358 25.01 10.28 22.00
N ILE A 359 24.00 11.11 22.31
CA ILE A 359 24.14 12.57 22.37
C ILE A 359 24.24 13.01 23.83
N PRO A 360 25.40 13.52 24.28
CA PRO A 360 25.60 13.93 25.68
C PRO A 360 24.81 15.19 26.05
N ASP A 361 24.62 16.12 25.10
CA ASP A 361 23.95 17.40 25.34
C ASP A 361 22.45 17.32 25.05
N SER A 362 21.63 17.54 26.09
CA SER A 362 20.18 17.57 25.96
C SER A 362 19.69 18.89 25.33
N THR A 363 18.77 18.81 24.36
CA THR A 363 18.30 20.00 23.60
C THR A 363 16.98 20.52 24.14
N ARG A 364 16.87 21.84 24.39
CA ARG A 364 15.66 22.46 24.96
C ARG A 364 14.43 22.29 24.06
N LEU A 365 13.33 21.82 24.63
CA LEU A 365 12.05 21.63 23.94
C LEU A 365 11.27 22.94 23.77
N ALA A 366 10.72 23.13 22.58
CA ALA A 366 9.64 24.07 22.29
C ALA A 366 8.28 23.46 22.62
N ARG A 367 7.24 24.31 22.68
CA ARG A 367 5.86 23.86 22.94
C ARG A 367 5.34 22.89 21.87
N THR A 368 5.76 23.09 20.62
CA THR A 368 5.37 22.32 19.43
C THR A 368 6.00 20.94 19.37
N ASP A 369 7.12 20.70 20.07
CA ASP A 369 7.84 19.41 20.08
C ASP A 369 7.11 18.31 20.87
N LEU A 370 6.06 18.67 21.62
CA LEU A 370 5.20 17.74 22.37
C LEU A 370 3.76 17.83 21.85
N PRO A 371 3.49 17.37 20.61
CA PRO A 371 2.14 17.37 20.05
C PRO A 371 1.25 16.33 20.75
N ALA A 372 -0.04 16.62 20.84
CA ALA A 372 -1.02 15.64 21.29
C ALA A 372 -1.58 14.85 20.11
N VAL A 373 -1.83 13.57 20.35
CA VAL A 373 -2.46 12.63 19.42
C VAL A 373 -3.78 12.21 20.02
N ALA A 374 -4.85 12.21 19.22
CA ALA A 374 -6.11 11.58 19.56
C ALA A 374 -6.65 10.83 18.36
N ARG A 375 -7.12 9.60 18.58
CA ARG A 375 -7.62 8.69 17.55
C ARG A 375 -8.90 8.00 18.01
N LEU A 376 -9.84 7.85 17.09
CA LEU A 376 -11.07 7.10 17.29
C LEU A 376 -10.83 5.64 16.87
N LEU A 377 -11.09 4.70 17.77
CA LEU A 377 -11.05 3.26 17.49
C LEU A 377 -12.42 2.73 17.09
N GLU A 378 -13.48 3.23 17.74
CA GLU A 378 -14.83 2.71 17.59
C GLU A 378 -15.85 3.83 17.83
N ALA A 379 -16.94 3.78 17.07
CA ALA A 379 -18.12 4.61 17.25
C ALA A 379 -19.37 3.78 17.04
N GLN A 380 -20.29 3.84 18.00
CA GLN A 380 -21.54 3.08 17.95
C GLN A 380 -22.70 3.91 18.48
N TRP A 381 -23.84 3.84 17.79
CA TRP A 381 -25.11 4.36 18.29
C TRP A 381 -25.75 3.32 19.21
N GLY A 382 -26.11 3.72 20.42
CA GLY A 382 -26.95 2.90 21.30
C GLY A 382 -28.43 3.01 20.93
N ASP A 383 -29.22 2.03 21.36
CA ASP A 383 -30.68 2.00 21.15
C ASP A 383 -31.40 3.21 21.79
N ASP A 384 -30.76 3.86 22.76
CA ASP A 384 -31.25 5.06 23.42
C ASP A 384 -31.04 6.37 22.62
N GLY A 385 -30.37 6.27 21.46
CA GLY A 385 -30.03 7.37 20.56
C GLY A 385 -28.77 8.15 20.97
N LYS A 386 -27.96 7.64 21.91
CA LYS A 386 -26.67 8.23 22.28
C LYS A 386 -25.54 7.61 21.48
N LEU A 387 -24.49 8.39 21.26
CA LEU A 387 -23.30 7.98 20.53
C LEU A 387 -22.16 7.66 21.50
N LEU A 388 -21.77 6.39 21.55
CA LEU A 388 -20.59 5.91 22.27
C LEU A 388 -19.36 6.05 21.37
N LEU A 389 -18.32 6.72 21.86
CA LEU A 389 -17.04 6.84 21.18
C LEU A 389 -15.94 6.27 22.06
N ARG A 390 -15.14 5.37 21.49
CA ARG A 390 -13.94 4.80 22.13
C ARG A 390 -12.71 5.11 21.30
N GLY A 391 -11.62 5.39 21.99
CA GLY A 391 -10.36 5.73 21.34
C GLY A 391 -9.24 5.94 22.33
N TYR A 392 -8.17 6.59 21.89
CA TYR A 392 -7.06 6.96 22.77
C TYR A 392 -6.59 8.39 22.50
N ALA A 393 -6.06 9.02 23.54
CA ALA A 393 -5.46 10.35 23.46
C ALA A 393 -4.25 10.49 24.40
N TYR A 394 -3.10 10.90 23.87
CA TYR A 394 -1.85 11.09 24.61
C TYR A 394 -1.04 12.28 24.10
N ILE A 395 -0.03 12.70 24.87
CA ILE A 395 0.97 13.69 24.43
C ILE A 395 2.22 12.91 24.01
N ARG A 396 2.67 13.09 22.76
CA ARG A 396 3.83 12.38 22.22
C ARG A 396 5.06 12.63 23.11
N ASN A 397 5.87 11.58 23.30
CA ASN A 397 7.05 11.55 24.17
C ASN A 397 6.79 11.68 25.68
N LEU A 398 5.53 11.75 26.11
CA LEU A 398 5.15 11.70 27.53
C LEU A 398 4.35 10.42 27.81
N PRO A 399 4.97 9.38 28.39
CA PRO A 399 4.37 8.05 28.47
C PRO A 399 3.12 8.04 29.34
N ALA A 400 2.15 7.22 28.96
CA ALA A 400 0.91 6.94 29.69
C ALA A 400 0.88 5.47 30.14
N ALA A 401 1.99 5.00 30.73
CA ALA A 401 2.17 3.62 31.19
C ALA A 401 1.38 3.24 32.46
N ALA A 402 0.70 4.19 33.11
CA ALA A 402 -0.14 3.95 34.28
C ALA A 402 -1.33 4.93 34.29
N PRO A 403 -2.46 4.60 34.96
CA PRO A 403 -3.66 5.44 34.97
C PRO A 403 -3.42 6.88 35.42
N ARG A 404 -2.51 7.08 36.39
CA ARG A 404 -2.17 8.42 36.93
C ARG A 404 -1.36 9.31 35.99
N HIS A 405 -0.80 8.76 34.91
CA HIS A 405 0.10 9.51 34.02
C HIS A 405 -0.64 10.39 33.00
N SER A 406 -1.94 10.15 32.77
CA SER A 406 -2.72 10.87 31.77
C SER A 406 -4.16 11.13 32.22
N LEU A 407 -4.54 12.41 32.28
CA LEU A 407 -5.91 12.85 32.51
C LEU A 407 -6.51 13.38 31.22
N LYS A 408 -7.80 13.11 31.00
CA LYS A 408 -8.49 13.38 29.74
C LYS A 408 -9.85 14.00 30.02
N VAL A 409 -10.19 15.04 29.26
CA VAL A 409 -11.51 15.68 29.28
C VAL A 409 -12.01 15.77 27.85
N GLY A 410 -13.21 15.26 27.59
CA GLY A 410 -13.86 15.30 26.30
C GLY A 410 -14.40 16.69 26.01
N MET A 411 -14.44 17.09 24.75
CA MET A 411 -14.99 18.38 24.36
C MET A 411 -15.65 18.33 22.99
N VAL A 412 -16.75 19.06 22.85
CA VAL A 412 -17.42 19.32 21.56
C VAL A 412 -17.45 20.82 21.30
N ARG A 413 -16.98 21.22 20.12
CA ARG A 413 -16.90 22.63 19.71
C ARG A 413 -17.72 22.84 18.45
N ALA A 414 -18.63 23.81 18.47
CA ALA A 414 -19.39 24.16 17.28
C ALA A 414 -18.45 24.55 16.12
N THR A 415 -18.76 24.12 14.90
CA THR A 415 -17.98 24.47 13.69
C THR A 415 -18.12 25.94 13.32
N ARG A 416 -19.23 26.56 13.73
CA ARG A 416 -19.51 27.99 13.58
C ARG A 416 -19.81 28.60 14.97
N GLY A 417 -19.26 29.79 15.24
CA GLY A 417 -19.37 30.46 16.54
C GLY A 417 -18.33 30.00 17.58
N GLN A 418 -18.54 30.39 18.85
CA GLN A 418 -17.59 30.13 19.96
C GLN A 418 -18.09 29.08 20.98
N HIS A 419 -19.16 28.34 20.68
CA HIS A 419 -19.72 27.37 21.63
C HIS A 419 -18.80 26.16 21.82
N LEU A 420 -18.40 25.92 23.08
CA LEU A 420 -17.61 24.78 23.53
C LEU A 420 -18.31 24.14 24.72
N ARG A 421 -18.44 22.81 24.73
CA ARG A 421 -18.94 22.04 25.87
C ARG A 421 -17.98 20.93 26.25
N THR A 422 -17.77 20.74 27.54
CA THR A 422 -17.04 19.59 28.07
C THR A 422 -17.96 18.38 28.14
N VAL A 423 -17.39 17.20 27.96
CA VAL A 423 -18.07 15.92 28.00
C VAL A 423 -17.30 15.04 28.98
N PRO A 424 -17.98 14.40 29.97
CA PRO A 424 -17.34 13.43 30.85
C PRO A 424 -16.69 12.31 30.04
N VAL A 425 -15.52 11.87 30.50
CA VAL A 425 -14.75 10.80 29.88
C VAL A 425 -14.43 9.76 30.93
N ARG A 426 -14.65 8.50 30.59
CA ARG A 426 -14.12 7.36 31.35
C ARG A 426 -12.76 6.98 30.77
N SER A 427 -11.72 7.00 31.60
CA SER A 427 -10.41 6.46 31.20
C SER A 427 -10.46 4.94 31.19
N VAL A 428 -10.05 4.33 30.09
CA VAL A 428 -9.98 2.88 29.90
C VAL A 428 -8.59 2.49 29.39
N PRO A 429 -8.11 1.26 29.60
CA PRO A 429 -6.95 0.75 28.88
C PRO A 429 -7.19 0.76 27.36
N ALA A 430 -6.17 1.08 26.59
CA ALA A 430 -6.14 0.99 25.14
C ALA A 430 -4.72 0.65 24.66
N PRO A 431 -4.29 -0.62 24.74
CA PRO A 431 -2.98 -1.07 24.23
C PRO A 431 -2.75 -0.73 22.76
N GLU A 432 -3.82 -0.55 21.98
CA GLU A 432 -3.80 -0.07 20.59
C GLU A 432 -3.08 1.27 20.46
N ALA A 433 -3.12 2.13 21.49
CA ALA A 433 -2.38 3.39 21.50
C ALA A 433 -0.86 3.16 21.41
N THR A 434 -0.36 2.14 22.10
CA THR A 434 1.06 1.74 22.06
C THR A 434 1.38 1.03 20.76
N ILE A 435 0.54 0.10 20.33
CA ILE A 435 0.71 -0.63 19.06
C ILE A 435 0.77 0.35 17.88
N ASN A 436 -0.23 1.23 17.76
CA ASN A 436 -0.37 2.21 16.67
C ASN A 436 0.63 3.36 16.76
N SER A 437 1.34 3.51 17.88
CA SER A 437 2.42 4.50 17.99
C SER A 437 3.65 4.11 17.15
N GLY A 438 3.80 2.82 16.81
CA GLY A 438 4.85 2.32 15.93
C GLY A 438 6.28 2.44 16.48
N GLN A 439 6.45 2.64 17.78
CA GLN A 439 7.74 2.95 18.40
C GLN A 439 8.07 2.05 19.60
N GLN A 440 9.36 2.00 19.99
CA GLN A 440 9.90 1.08 20.98
C GLN A 440 10.10 1.70 22.38
N LEU A 441 10.04 3.03 22.51
CA LEU A 441 10.47 3.76 23.70
C LEU A 441 9.39 3.97 24.77
N HIS A 442 8.17 4.36 24.37
CA HIS A 442 7.12 4.83 25.27
C HIS A 442 5.90 3.89 25.28
N SER A 443 5.33 3.61 26.45
CA SER A 443 4.00 2.98 26.53
C SER A 443 2.91 4.04 26.68
N TYR A 444 1.79 3.82 25.98
CA TYR A 444 0.56 4.60 26.02
C TYR A 444 -0.66 3.76 26.41
N ASP A 445 -0.49 2.60 27.04
CA ASP A 445 -1.58 1.64 27.32
C ASP A 445 -2.73 2.24 28.12
N HIS A 446 -2.48 3.25 28.96
CA HIS A 446 -3.53 3.95 29.71
C HIS A 446 -3.97 5.27 29.07
N ALA A 447 -3.74 5.44 27.76
CA ALA A 447 -4.20 6.59 26.97
C ALA A 447 -5.65 6.45 26.48
N GLY A 448 -6.34 5.33 26.76
CA GLY A 448 -7.70 5.11 26.30
C GLY A 448 -8.73 6.05 26.90
N PHE A 449 -9.79 6.31 26.14
CA PHE A 449 -10.96 7.07 26.56
C PHE A 449 -12.23 6.40 26.04
N GLU A 450 -13.29 6.53 26.82
CA GLU A 450 -14.66 6.28 26.42
C GLU A 450 -15.49 7.52 26.75
N LEU A 451 -16.26 8.00 25.78
CA LEU A 451 -17.12 9.16 25.96
C LEU A 451 -18.47 8.92 25.28
N THR A 452 -19.54 9.43 25.89
CA THR A 452 -20.90 9.31 25.37
C THR A 452 -21.43 10.69 25.03
N LEU A 453 -21.85 10.87 23.78
CA LEU A 453 -22.49 12.09 23.30
C LEU A 453 -24.00 11.86 23.20
N ASP A 454 -24.75 12.76 23.80
CA ASP A 454 -26.21 12.81 23.66
C ASP A 454 -26.55 13.92 22.66
N PRO A 455 -26.96 13.59 21.42
CA PRO A 455 -27.32 14.56 20.40
C PRO A 455 -28.43 15.51 20.84
N ARG A 456 -29.35 15.06 21.69
CA ARG A 456 -30.51 15.84 22.16
C ARG A 456 -30.08 17.05 23.00
N ARG A 457 -28.87 17.02 23.57
CA ARG A 457 -28.32 18.13 24.36
C ARG A 457 -27.63 19.19 23.49
N LEU A 458 -27.41 18.94 22.21
CA LEU A 458 -26.71 19.84 21.30
C LEU A 458 -27.69 20.59 20.40
N ARG A 459 -27.29 21.78 19.95
CA ARG A 459 -28.07 22.56 18.97
C ARG A 459 -27.84 22.01 17.55
N PRO A 460 -28.80 22.19 16.61
CA PRO A 460 -28.59 21.88 15.20
C PRO A 460 -27.31 22.52 14.64
N GLY A 461 -26.63 21.83 13.73
CA GLY A 461 -25.35 22.24 13.16
C GLY A 461 -24.20 21.26 13.40
N GLY A 462 -23.00 21.66 13.00
CA GLY A 462 -21.79 20.83 13.09
C GLY A 462 -21.02 21.03 14.40
N TRP A 463 -20.51 19.94 14.95
CA TRP A 463 -19.75 19.89 16.21
C TRP A 463 -18.46 19.08 16.03
N LEU A 464 -17.30 19.72 16.18
CA LEU A 464 -16.00 19.04 16.21
C LEU A 464 -15.78 18.36 17.56
N VAL A 465 -15.40 17.09 17.54
CA VAL A 465 -15.09 16.30 18.73
C VAL A 465 -13.59 16.36 19.01
N GLY A 466 -13.22 16.64 20.26
CA GLY A 466 -11.84 16.78 20.69
C GLY A 466 -11.60 16.34 22.13
N MET A 467 -10.33 16.34 22.50
CA MET A 467 -9.83 15.97 23.83
C MET A 467 -8.93 17.08 24.37
N MET A 468 -9.04 17.35 25.66
CA MET A 468 -7.97 17.96 26.45
C MET A 468 -7.21 16.85 27.17
N VAL A 469 -5.89 16.78 26.97
CA VAL A 469 -5.01 15.78 27.59
C VAL A 469 -4.02 16.51 28.49
N ALA A 470 -3.90 16.06 29.73
CA ALA A 470 -2.89 16.49 30.67
C ALA A 470 -1.96 15.31 31.02
N ALA A 471 -0.66 15.48 30.82
CA ALA A 471 0.34 14.46 31.13
C ALA A 471 1.64 15.12 31.64
N HIS A 472 2.13 14.64 32.79
CA HIS A 472 3.39 15.10 33.42
C HIS A 472 3.47 16.64 33.61
N GLY A 473 2.36 17.33 33.85
CA GLY A 473 2.29 18.79 33.98
C GLY A 473 2.18 19.56 32.65
N THR A 474 2.04 18.87 31.52
CA THR A 474 1.77 19.48 30.21
C THR A 474 0.33 19.26 29.81
N VAL A 475 -0.36 20.33 29.38
CA VAL A 475 -1.74 20.26 28.88
C VAL A 475 -1.79 20.59 27.38
N ARG A 476 -2.56 19.81 26.62
CA ARG A 476 -2.78 20.00 25.18
C ARG A 476 -4.24 19.77 24.81
N ARG A 477 -4.73 20.51 23.82
CA ARG A 477 -6.01 20.26 23.16
C ARG A 477 -5.75 19.63 21.80
N VAL A 478 -6.54 18.64 21.43
CA VAL A 478 -6.40 17.91 20.17
C VAL A 478 -7.77 17.51 19.64
N ALA A 479 -7.99 17.61 18.33
CA ALA A 479 -9.19 17.06 17.70
C ALA A 479 -9.05 15.55 17.59
N VAL A 480 -10.14 14.81 17.82
CA VAL A 480 -10.16 13.37 17.54
C VAL A 480 -10.09 13.19 16.02
N ARG A 481 -9.27 12.25 15.55
CA ARG A 481 -9.09 11.95 14.12
C ARG A 481 -9.26 10.45 13.88
N ALA A 482 -9.48 10.04 12.63
CA ALA A 482 -9.45 8.63 12.25
C ALA A 482 -8.05 8.04 12.47
N VAL A 483 -7.96 6.74 12.76
CA VAL A 483 -6.68 6.01 12.78
C VAL A 483 -6.05 6.03 11.39
N GLU A 484 -6.84 5.77 10.35
CA GLU A 484 -6.43 5.79 8.95
C GLU A 484 -7.33 6.70 8.12
N ALA A 485 -6.79 7.34 7.08
CA ALA A 485 -7.58 8.18 6.19
C ALA A 485 -8.65 7.38 5.42
N GLY A 486 -8.42 6.08 5.18
CA GLY A 486 -9.35 5.19 4.49
C GLY A 486 -10.50 4.65 5.35
N SER A 487 -10.40 4.73 6.69
CA SER A 487 -11.46 4.30 7.62
C SER A 487 -12.46 5.42 7.98
N VAL A 488 -12.32 6.58 7.34
CA VAL A 488 -13.24 7.71 7.44
C VAL A 488 -14.57 7.30 6.80
N GLN A 489 -15.51 6.86 7.63
CA GLN A 489 -16.85 6.47 7.20
C GLN A 489 -17.91 7.29 7.93
N PRO A 490 -18.90 7.86 7.24
CA PRO A 490 -20.03 8.47 7.92
C PRO A 490 -20.83 7.40 8.68
N LEU A 491 -21.26 7.72 9.89
CA LEU A 491 -22.19 6.91 10.68
C LEU A 491 -23.45 7.72 10.94
N VAL A 492 -24.57 7.24 10.42
CA VAL A 492 -25.85 7.95 10.42
C VAL A 492 -26.78 7.34 11.45
N HIS A 493 -27.54 8.18 12.13
CA HIS A 493 -28.60 7.75 13.03
C HIS A 493 -29.79 8.71 12.98
N ASP A 494 -30.97 8.16 12.83
CA ASP A 494 -32.22 8.91 12.83
C ASP A 494 -32.67 9.13 14.29
N LEU A 495 -32.86 10.40 14.67
CA LEU A 495 -33.23 10.80 16.04
C LEU A 495 -34.76 10.95 16.22
N GLY A 496 -35.55 10.59 15.20
CA GLY A 496 -36.99 10.81 15.14
C GLY A 496 -37.40 12.22 14.70
N GLU A 497 -38.65 12.38 14.25
CA GLU A 497 -39.25 13.66 13.82
C GLU A 497 -38.45 14.43 12.75
N GLY A 498 -37.81 13.69 11.83
CA GLY A 498 -36.99 14.27 10.77
C GLY A 498 -35.66 14.84 11.25
N ARG A 499 -35.22 14.56 12.49
CA ARG A 499 -33.86 14.90 12.94
C ARG A 499 -32.89 13.76 12.65
N ARG A 500 -31.69 14.10 12.19
CA ARG A 500 -30.63 13.15 11.88
C ARG A 500 -29.31 13.58 12.48
N ALA A 501 -28.57 12.62 13.02
CA ALA A 501 -27.19 12.76 13.41
C ALA A 501 -26.27 12.05 12.41
N VAL A 502 -25.22 12.74 11.97
CA VAL A 502 -24.19 12.19 11.08
C VAL A 502 -22.83 12.40 11.73
N LEU A 503 -22.16 11.32 12.11
CA LEU A 503 -20.77 11.36 12.54
C LEU A 503 -19.87 11.15 11.32
N ASP A 504 -19.05 12.13 10.97
CA ASP A 504 -18.14 12.11 9.82
C ASP A 504 -16.82 12.84 10.15
N TYR A 505 -16.07 13.24 9.12
CA TYR A 505 -14.82 13.97 9.31
C TYR A 505 -14.75 15.23 8.44
N LEU A 506 -14.25 16.31 9.03
CA LEU A 506 -13.93 17.57 8.37
C LEU A 506 -12.42 17.85 8.51
N ASP A 507 -11.70 17.92 7.40
CA ASP A 507 -10.22 18.04 7.38
C ASP A 507 -9.52 16.97 8.24
N GLY A 508 -10.08 15.75 8.22
CA GLY A 508 -9.64 14.60 9.00
C GLY A 508 -9.89 14.73 10.51
N ARG A 509 -10.75 15.67 10.95
CA ARG A 509 -11.18 15.84 12.35
C ARG A 509 -12.60 15.34 12.51
N LEU A 510 -12.86 14.56 13.55
CA LEU A 510 -14.16 13.98 13.84
C LEU A 510 -15.21 15.09 14.04
N ARG A 511 -16.32 14.99 13.32
CA ARG A 511 -17.42 15.95 13.33
C ARG A 511 -18.74 15.21 13.50
N LEU A 512 -19.59 15.71 14.39
CA LEU A 512 -20.99 15.31 14.52
C LEU A 512 -21.86 16.43 13.93
N THR A 513 -22.64 16.12 12.91
CA THR A 513 -23.59 17.04 12.29
C THR A 513 -25.01 16.66 12.70
N LEU A 514 -25.75 17.64 13.23
CA LEU A 514 -27.16 17.49 13.56
C LEU A 514 -28.00 18.27 12.56
N ALA A 515 -28.76 17.56 11.73
CA ALA A 515 -29.56 18.10 10.64
C ALA A 515 -31.05 17.89 10.86
N GLN A 516 -31.86 18.83 10.37
CA GLN A 516 -33.30 18.65 10.18
C GLN A 516 -33.52 18.29 8.71
N LEU A 517 -34.04 17.09 8.46
CA LEU A 517 -34.39 16.61 7.13
C LEU A 517 -35.63 17.36 6.64
N PRO A 518 -35.70 17.75 5.35
CA PRO A 518 -36.90 18.30 4.75
C PRO A 518 -37.94 17.19 4.44
N ALA A 519 -37.47 15.99 4.10
CA ALA A 519 -38.30 14.83 3.82
C ALA A 519 -37.50 13.52 4.00
N ARG A 520 -38.22 12.41 4.14
CA ARG A 520 -37.66 11.06 4.11
C ARG A 520 -38.58 10.13 3.34
N CYS A 521 -38.02 9.36 2.40
CA CYS A 521 -38.67 8.24 1.75
C CYS A 521 -38.80 7.09 2.76
N GLU A 522 -40.02 6.62 2.97
CA GLU A 522 -40.35 5.57 3.95
C GLU A 522 -40.69 4.25 3.26
N ASP A 523 -41.19 4.29 2.01
CA ASP A 523 -41.64 3.09 1.30
C ASP A 523 -41.46 3.24 -0.22
N ARG A 524 -41.43 2.09 -0.92
CA ARG A 524 -41.28 1.99 -2.38
C ARG A 524 -42.14 0.85 -2.92
N ARG A 525 -42.79 1.06 -4.05
CA ARG A 525 -43.52 0.02 -4.79
C ARG A 525 -43.11 0.03 -6.24
N ILE A 526 -42.83 -1.15 -6.79
CA ILE A 526 -42.52 -1.34 -8.21
C ILE A 526 -43.75 -1.99 -8.86
N GLY A 527 -44.35 -1.29 -9.82
CA GLY A 527 -45.42 -1.80 -10.70
C GLY A 527 -45.11 -1.38 -12.13
N GLU A 528 -46.05 -0.72 -12.83
CA GLU A 528 -45.76 -0.06 -14.12
C GLU A 528 -44.82 1.16 -13.99
N GLU A 529 -44.68 1.68 -12.77
CA GLU A 529 -43.80 2.78 -12.38
C GLU A 529 -43.17 2.45 -11.00
N LEU A 530 -42.03 3.07 -10.69
CA LEU A 530 -41.47 3.09 -9.34
C LEU A 530 -42.15 4.21 -8.54
N GLU A 531 -43.02 3.84 -7.62
CA GLU A 531 -43.69 4.76 -6.69
C GLU A 531 -42.87 4.86 -5.39
N LEU A 532 -42.40 6.08 -5.06
CA LEU A 532 -41.74 6.40 -3.81
C LEU A 532 -42.73 7.15 -2.91
N THR A 533 -42.92 6.67 -1.67
CA THR A 533 -43.73 7.38 -0.69
C THR A 533 -42.96 7.69 0.58
N GLY A 534 -43.28 8.81 1.21
CA GLY A 534 -42.57 9.23 2.42
C GLY A 534 -43.25 10.35 3.17
N ARG A 535 -42.49 10.97 4.08
CA ARG A 535 -42.95 12.01 5.00
C ARG A 535 -42.17 13.30 4.81
N LEU A 536 -42.87 14.43 4.91
CA LEU A 536 -42.33 15.78 4.92
C LEU A 536 -42.18 16.28 6.37
N TYR A 537 -41.12 17.04 6.63
CA TYR A 537 -40.87 17.64 7.95
C TYR A 537 -40.69 19.15 7.84
N GLY A 538 -40.82 19.86 8.97
CA GLY A 538 -40.51 21.29 9.06
C GLY A 538 -41.31 22.19 8.12
N GLY A 539 -42.49 21.75 7.64
CA GLY A 539 -43.31 22.51 6.70
C GLY A 539 -42.81 22.52 5.25
N ALA A 540 -41.86 21.64 4.89
CA ALA A 540 -41.36 21.54 3.52
C ALA A 540 -42.49 21.29 2.50
N ARG A 541 -42.40 21.92 1.34
CA ARG A 541 -43.32 21.79 0.19
C ARG A 541 -42.50 21.64 -1.09
N PRO A 542 -41.90 20.45 -1.34
CA PRO A 542 -41.17 20.19 -2.57
C PRO A 542 -42.11 20.19 -3.78
N ARG A 543 -41.61 20.64 -4.93
CA ARG A 543 -42.36 20.64 -6.20
C ARG A 543 -42.00 19.47 -7.10
N ALA A 544 -40.73 19.04 -7.05
CA ALA A 544 -40.21 17.98 -7.89
C ALA A 544 -39.08 17.22 -7.18
N LEU A 545 -38.87 15.98 -7.61
CA LEU A 545 -37.68 15.17 -7.35
C LEU A 545 -36.82 15.22 -8.61
N VAL A 546 -35.54 15.53 -8.45
CA VAL A 546 -34.55 15.54 -9.52
C VAL A 546 -33.51 14.46 -9.23
N LEU A 547 -33.31 13.58 -10.19
CA LEU A 547 -32.31 12.52 -10.17
C LEU A 547 -31.10 12.95 -11.01
N THR A 548 -29.91 12.86 -10.42
CA THR A 548 -28.66 13.23 -11.08
C THR A 548 -27.60 12.15 -10.85
N CYS A 549 -26.85 11.77 -11.88
CA CYS A 549 -25.68 10.92 -11.75
C CYS A 549 -24.40 11.75 -11.97
N GLU A 550 -23.42 11.63 -11.09
CA GLU A 550 -22.10 12.21 -11.36
C GLU A 550 -21.44 11.44 -12.52
N GLY A 551 -20.87 12.16 -13.49
CA GLY A 551 -20.23 11.53 -14.64
C GLY A 551 -21.19 11.09 -15.76
N VAL A 552 -22.47 11.42 -15.71
CA VAL A 552 -23.36 11.36 -16.88
C VAL A 552 -23.56 12.80 -17.38
N ALA A 553 -23.37 13.05 -18.67
CA ALA A 553 -23.42 14.40 -19.25
C ALA A 553 -24.77 15.08 -19.01
N ASP A 554 -24.83 16.16 -18.21
CA ASP A 554 -25.96 17.09 -17.90
C ASP A 554 -27.41 16.53 -17.91
N GLN A 555 -27.60 15.21 -17.83
CA GLN A 555 -28.87 14.55 -17.85
C GLN A 555 -29.44 14.54 -16.44
N GLU A 556 -30.55 15.25 -16.28
CA GLU A 556 -31.33 15.27 -15.06
C GLU A 556 -32.74 14.76 -15.38
N PHE A 557 -33.25 13.87 -14.54
CA PHE A 557 -34.63 13.39 -14.65
C PHE A 557 -35.46 14.02 -13.54
N GLY A 558 -36.48 14.78 -13.94
CA GLY A 558 -37.36 15.51 -13.03
C GLY A 558 -38.74 14.87 -12.96
N HIS A 559 -39.20 14.58 -11.75
CA HIS A 559 -40.52 13.98 -11.51
C HIS A 559 -41.32 14.86 -10.53
N PRO A 560 -42.62 15.10 -10.76
CA PRO A 560 -43.43 15.89 -9.85
C PRO A 560 -43.57 15.21 -8.48
N VAL A 561 -43.64 16.01 -7.41
CA VAL A 561 -43.87 15.52 -6.04
C VAL A 561 -45.29 15.87 -5.61
N GLU A 562 -46.12 14.87 -5.37
CA GLU A 562 -47.47 15.03 -4.84
C GLU A 562 -47.42 15.12 -3.31
N CYS A 563 -47.74 16.29 -2.76
CA CYS A 563 -47.80 16.50 -1.31
C CYS A 563 -49.23 16.34 -0.79
N ARG A 564 -49.43 15.51 0.24
CA ARG A 564 -50.72 15.30 0.91
C ARG A 564 -50.87 16.20 2.15
N ALA A 565 -52.11 16.48 2.53
CA ALA A 565 -52.43 17.34 3.67
C ALA A 565 -51.97 16.77 5.02
N ASP A 566 -51.82 15.45 5.12
CA ASP A 566 -51.31 14.72 6.30
C ASP A 566 -49.77 14.77 6.43
N GLY A 567 -49.08 15.50 5.54
CA GLY A 567 -47.63 15.63 5.52
C GLY A 567 -46.90 14.48 4.84
N ARG A 568 -47.59 13.59 4.10
CA ARG A 568 -46.96 12.59 3.24
C ARG A 568 -46.67 13.14 1.85
N PHE A 569 -45.72 12.52 1.15
CA PHE A 569 -45.48 12.77 -0.27
C PHE A 569 -45.46 11.48 -1.08
N THR A 570 -45.76 11.60 -2.37
CA THR A 570 -45.62 10.54 -3.37
C THR A 570 -44.87 11.09 -4.59
N VAL A 571 -43.94 10.30 -5.13
CA VAL A 571 -43.27 10.53 -6.42
C VAL A 571 -43.41 9.28 -7.26
N ARG A 572 -43.72 9.43 -8.54
CA ARG A 572 -43.79 8.32 -9.49
C ARG A 572 -42.72 8.49 -10.57
N ILE A 573 -41.95 7.44 -10.78
CA ILE A 573 -40.83 7.39 -11.72
C ILE A 573 -41.15 6.32 -12.76
N PRO A 574 -41.42 6.69 -14.03
CA PRO A 574 -41.70 5.72 -15.08
C PRO A 574 -40.57 4.69 -15.26
N LEU A 575 -40.90 3.42 -15.49
CA LEU A 575 -39.89 2.39 -15.76
C LEU A 575 -39.05 2.70 -17.01
N THR A 576 -39.63 3.42 -17.99
CA THR A 576 -38.89 3.92 -19.17
C THR A 576 -37.76 4.87 -18.79
N ASP A 577 -37.96 5.69 -17.76
CA ASP A 577 -36.94 6.62 -17.28
C ASP A 577 -35.87 5.86 -16.49
N LEU A 578 -36.24 4.84 -15.71
CA LEU A 578 -35.27 3.93 -15.08
C LEU A 578 -34.42 3.18 -16.12
N ALA A 579 -35.05 2.67 -17.19
CA ALA A 579 -34.34 2.03 -18.30
C ALA A 579 -33.41 3.02 -19.01
N GLY A 580 -33.86 4.25 -19.26
CA GLY A 580 -33.04 5.34 -19.79
C GLY A 580 -31.87 5.70 -18.89
N MET A 581 -32.07 5.73 -17.57
CA MET A 581 -31.03 5.96 -16.56
C MET A 581 -30.00 4.81 -16.49
N ALA A 582 -30.45 3.56 -16.62
CA ALA A 582 -29.59 2.38 -16.64
C ALA A 582 -28.78 2.28 -17.94
N ALA A 583 -29.39 2.67 -19.07
CA ALA A 583 -28.76 2.74 -20.39
C ALA A 583 -27.97 4.04 -20.62
N ALA A 584 -28.02 4.99 -19.69
CA ALA A 584 -27.36 6.29 -19.85
C ALA A 584 -25.86 6.06 -20.06
N PRO A 585 -25.25 6.67 -21.10
CA PRO A 585 -23.84 6.50 -21.38
C PRO A 585 -23.07 7.05 -20.18
N GLN A 586 -22.44 6.14 -19.46
CA GLN A 586 -21.51 6.52 -18.41
C GLN A 586 -20.37 7.29 -19.05
N ALA A 587 -19.89 8.37 -18.41
CA ALA A 587 -18.63 8.96 -18.82
C ALA A 587 -17.61 7.82 -18.91
N PRO A 588 -16.82 7.76 -19.98
CA PRO A 588 -15.77 6.77 -20.07
C PRO A 588 -14.94 6.83 -18.79
N HIS A 589 -14.56 5.68 -18.25
CA HIS A 589 -13.62 5.65 -17.16
C HIS A 589 -12.29 6.22 -17.64
N ARG A 590 -12.09 7.53 -17.41
CA ARG A 590 -10.93 8.31 -17.84
C ARG A 590 -9.87 8.41 -16.75
N ALA A 591 -10.02 7.64 -15.68
CA ALA A 591 -9.00 7.52 -14.65
C ALA A 591 -7.98 6.44 -15.06
N PRO A 592 -6.77 6.47 -14.47
CA PRO A 592 -5.75 5.44 -14.66
C PRO A 592 -6.28 4.05 -14.31
N ARG A 593 -5.73 2.99 -14.93
CA ARG A 593 -6.11 1.59 -14.66
C ARG A 593 -6.00 1.20 -13.18
N GLU A 594 -5.17 1.91 -12.41
CA GLU A 594 -4.99 1.74 -10.97
C GLU A 594 -6.13 2.30 -10.11
N VAL A 595 -7.02 3.10 -10.70
CA VAL A 595 -8.19 3.67 -10.05
C VAL A 595 -9.39 2.87 -10.51
N GLU A 596 -10.05 2.16 -9.58
CA GLU A 596 -11.26 1.43 -9.93
C GLU A 596 -12.34 2.41 -10.45
N PRO A 597 -13.05 2.07 -11.54
CA PRO A 597 -14.19 2.87 -12.00
C PRO A 597 -15.24 2.95 -10.90
N GLU A 598 -15.73 4.16 -10.63
CA GLU A 598 -16.97 4.31 -9.87
C GLU A 598 -18.06 3.58 -10.65
N PRO A 599 -18.81 2.66 -10.03
CA PRO A 599 -19.88 1.93 -10.71
C PRO A 599 -20.92 2.95 -11.18
N GLY A 600 -21.03 3.06 -12.51
CA GLY A 600 -22.07 3.86 -13.14
C GLY A 600 -23.47 3.41 -12.75
N GLY A 601 -24.46 4.27 -12.92
CA GLY A 601 -25.87 3.95 -12.65
C GLY A 601 -26.33 4.23 -11.22
N ARG A 602 -25.58 5.02 -10.43
CA ARG A 602 -26.04 5.53 -9.13
C ARG A 602 -26.55 6.96 -9.23
N TRP A 603 -27.87 7.12 -9.15
CA TRP A 603 -28.55 8.40 -9.31
C TRP A 603 -28.93 9.00 -7.95
N ARG A 604 -28.35 10.14 -7.59
CA ARG A 604 -28.69 10.86 -6.35
C ARG A 604 -30.02 11.58 -6.49
N ALA A 605 -30.88 11.43 -5.49
CA ALA A 605 -32.20 12.04 -5.48
C ALA A 605 -32.23 13.34 -4.67
N ARG A 606 -32.61 14.44 -5.32
CA ARG A 606 -32.75 15.76 -4.70
C ARG A 606 -34.16 16.31 -4.86
N LEU A 607 -34.76 16.76 -3.77
CA LEU A 607 -35.99 17.52 -3.80
C LEU A 607 -35.71 18.97 -4.22
N VAL A 608 -36.54 19.51 -5.10
CA VAL A 608 -36.58 20.92 -5.44
C VAL A 608 -37.63 21.59 -4.56
N LEU A 609 -37.19 22.47 -3.67
CA LEU A 609 -38.07 23.23 -2.79
C LEU A 609 -38.71 24.41 -3.52
N ALA A 610 -39.72 25.04 -2.91
CA ALA A 610 -40.45 26.16 -3.49
C ALA A 610 -39.57 27.39 -3.82
N ASP A 611 -38.45 27.56 -3.12
CA ASP A 611 -37.45 28.62 -3.35
C ASP A 611 -36.42 28.27 -4.43
N GLY A 612 -36.57 27.11 -5.09
CA GLY A 612 -35.66 26.59 -6.12
C GLY A 612 -34.42 25.89 -5.56
N SER A 613 -34.23 25.85 -4.24
CA SER A 613 -33.11 25.13 -3.64
C SER A 613 -33.28 23.62 -3.81
N ARG A 614 -32.14 22.94 -4.05
CA ARG A 614 -32.08 21.48 -4.19
C ARG A 614 -31.52 20.87 -2.92
N VAL A 615 -32.29 20.01 -2.27
CA VAL A 615 -31.92 19.35 -1.01
C VAL A 615 -31.97 17.84 -1.16
N PRO A 616 -31.05 17.07 -0.55
CA PRO A 616 -31.08 15.61 -0.63
C PRO A 616 -32.38 15.03 -0.06
N LEU A 617 -32.94 14.02 -0.73
CA LEU A 617 -34.00 13.19 -0.17
C LEU A 617 -33.36 12.11 0.70
N ALA A 618 -33.77 11.95 1.95
CA ALA A 618 -33.30 10.85 2.78
C ALA A 618 -34.05 9.54 2.46
N ALA A 619 -33.40 8.39 2.64
CA ALA A 619 -34.02 7.07 2.57
C ALA A 619 -33.96 6.35 3.93
N ALA A 620 -34.82 5.34 4.10
CA ALA A 620 -34.75 4.41 5.22
C ALA A 620 -33.49 3.52 5.11
N PRO A 621 -32.79 3.20 6.22
CA PRO A 621 -31.60 2.34 6.21
C PRO A 621 -31.83 0.95 5.58
N GLU A 622 -33.06 0.43 5.68
CA GLU A 622 -33.48 -0.88 5.19
C GLU A 622 -33.84 -0.89 3.70
N ALA A 623 -33.83 0.28 3.05
CA ALA A 623 -34.12 0.39 1.63
C ALA A 623 -33.07 -0.36 0.80
N ALA A 624 -33.51 -1.38 0.05
CA ALA A 624 -32.70 -2.21 -0.82
C ALA A 624 -32.91 -1.84 -2.31
N PRO A 625 -31.93 -2.14 -3.19
CA PRO A 625 -31.99 -1.78 -4.60
C PRO A 625 -33.35 -2.08 -5.28
N PRO A 626 -33.79 -1.23 -6.22
CA PRO A 626 -33.04 -0.10 -6.78
C PRO A 626 -33.00 1.14 -5.89
N VAL A 627 -33.76 1.23 -4.80
CA VAL A 627 -33.75 2.41 -3.90
C VAL A 627 -32.91 2.11 -2.67
N VAL A 628 -31.76 2.75 -2.52
CA VAL A 628 -30.86 2.54 -1.37
C VAL A 628 -30.60 3.82 -0.61
N ALA A 629 -30.36 3.69 0.69
CA ALA A 629 -29.68 4.73 1.45
C ALA A 629 -28.17 4.60 1.21
N ASP A 630 -27.49 5.70 0.87
CA ASP A 630 -26.03 5.74 0.86
C ASP A 630 -25.43 5.90 2.27
N ALA A 631 -24.11 6.02 2.37
CA ALA A 631 -23.42 6.17 3.65
C ALA A 631 -23.82 7.43 4.44
N ALA A 632 -24.38 8.47 3.80
CA ALA A 632 -24.91 9.66 4.45
C ALA A 632 -26.42 9.54 4.78
N GLY A 633 -27.04 8.41 4.42
CA GLY A 633 -28.46 8.14 4.56
C GLY A 633 -29.31 8.86 3.50
N GLU A 634 -28.68 9.32 2.42
CA GLU A 634 -29.36 9.97 1.29
C GLU A 634 -29.88 8.90 0.32
N LEU A 635 -31.02 9.16 -0.30
CA LEU A 635 -31.64 8.27 -1.27
C LEU A 635 -30.85 8.30 -2.58
N VAL A 636 -30.42 7.12 -2.98
CA VAL A 636 -29.77 6.86 -4.26
C VAL A 636 -30.54 5.77 -4.98
N LEU A 637 -30.84 5.98 -6.26
CA LEU A 637 -31.27 4.90 -7.12
C LEU A 637 -30.02 4.17 -7.64
N ASP A 638 -29.80 2.95 -7.20
CA ASP A 638 -28.69 2.11 -7.62
C ASP A 638 -29.14 1.12 -8.70
N LEU A 639 -28.79 1.45 -9.94
CA LEU A 639 -29.07 0.68 -11.14
C LEU A 639 -27.80 -0.05 -11.64
N SER A 640 -26.73 -0.08 -10.85
CA SER A 640 -25.42 -0.62 -11.27
C SER A 640 -25.38 -2.15 -11.35
N GLY A 641 -26.33 -2.84 -10.72
CA GLY A 641 -26.33 -4.30 -10.58
C GLY A 641 -25.15 -4.82 -9.74
N GLN A 642 -24.59 -4.02 -8.83
CA GLN A 642 -23.57 -4.50 -7.91
C GLN A 642 -24.17 -5.45 -6.85
N PRO A 643 -23.43 -6.51 -6.48
CA PRO A 643 -23.85 -7.39 -5.40
C PRO A 643 -23.83 -6.64 -4.06
N PHE A 644 -24.82 -6.89 -3.20
CA PHE A 644 -24.88 -6.29 -1.87
C PHE A 644 -25.14 -7.34 -0.79
N VAL A 645 -24.67 -7.05 0.41
CA VAL A 645 -24.84 -7.85 1.62
C VAL A 645 -25.77 -7.11 2.56
N ASP A 646 -26.80 -7.82 3.01
CA ASP A 646 -27.80 -7.34 3.96
C ASP A 646 -27.76 -8.12 5.29
N GLY A 647 -27.08 -9.27 5.31
CA GLY A 647 -26.95 -10.13 6.49
C GLY A 647 -25.51 -10.58 6.71
N ALA A 648 -25.06 -10.52 7.97
CA ALA A 648 -23.82 -11.15 8.38
C ALA A 648 -23.89 -11.59 9.84
N ALA A 649 -23.39 -12.78 10.13
CA ALA A 649 -23.36 -13.34 11.48
C ALA A 649 -22.26 -14.41 11.64
N TRP A 650 -21.74 -14.53 12.85
CA TRP A 650 -20.90 -15.67 13.23
C TRP A 650 -21.78 -16.88 13.56
N THR A 651 -21.42 -18.04 13.03
CA THR A 651 -22.08 -19.31 13.33
C THR A 651 -21.48 -19.95 14.58
N SER A 652 -22.15 -20.96 15.16
CA SER A 652 -21.70 -21.65 16.38
C SER A 652 -20.41 -22.45 16.20
N ASP A 653 -20.16 -22.97 14.99
CA ASP A 653 -18.90 -23.62 14.57
C ASP A 653 -17.80 -22.60 14.22
N GLY A 654 -18.13 -21.31 14.21
CA GLY A 654 -17.18 -20.23 14.06
C GLY A 654 -16.90 -19.79 12.62
N ALA A 655 -17.69 -20.23 11.65
CA ALA A 655 -17.66 -19.63 10.33
C ALA A 655 -18.28 -18.22 10.37
N LEU A 656 -17.82 -17.33 9.48
CA LEU A 656 -18.55 -16.10 9.19
C LEU A 656 -19.52 -16.37 8.04
N ARG A 657 -20.83 -16.29 8.34
CA ARG A 657 -21.89 -16.35 7.34
C ARG A 657 -22.14 -14.94 6.79
N VAL A 658 -22.04 -14.79 5.48
CA VAL A 658 -22.35 -13.56 4.75
C VAL A 658 -23.49 -13.86 3.77
N GLU A 659 -24.57 -13.11 3.88
CA GLU A 659 -25.80 -13.27 3.11
C GLU A 659 -26.12 -11.98 2.36
N GLY A 660 -26.52 -12.13 1.10
CA GLY A 660 -26.81 -10.98 0.26
C GLY A 660 -27.58 -11.35 -0.99
N VAL A 661 -27.62 -10.39 -1.92
CA VAL A 661 -28.30 -10.54 -3.20
C VAL A 661 -27.35 -10.10 -4.31
N THR A 662 -27.29 -10.91 -5.35
CA THR A 662 -26.63 -10.56 -6.63
C THR A 662 -27.65 -9.88 -7.52
N GLY A 663 -27.28 -8.74 -8.13
CA GLY A 663 -28.24 -7.93 -8.87
C GLY A 663 -28.49 -8.45 -10.29
N ALA A 664 -29.73 -8.85 -10.58
CA ALA A 664 -30.30 -8.78 -11.93
C ALA A 664 -30.78 -7.34 -12.18
N GLY A 665 -30.43 -6.75 -13.33
CA GLY A 665 -30.88 -5.39 -13.62
C GLY A 665 -30.54 -4.76 -14.97
N THR A 666 -29.83 -5.44 -15.89
CA THR A 666 -29.47 -4.83 -17.19
C THR A 666 -29.59 -5.76 -18.40
N GLY A 667 -30.14 -6.97 -18.26
CA GLY A 667 -30.20 -7.93 -19.37
C GLY A 667 -28.84 -8.47 -19.82
N VAL A 668 -27.80 -8.30 -19.00
CA VAL A 668 -26.50 -8.95 -19.22
C VAL A 668 -26.62 -10.40 -18.77
N GLN A 669 -26.39 -11.35 -19.68
CA GLN A 669 -26.24 -12.78 -19.33
C GLN A 669 -25.18 -12.90 -18.23
N GLU A 670 -25.58 -13.43 -17.07
CA GLU A 670 -24.61 -13.91 -16.09
C GLU A 670 -23.83 -15.07 -16.73
N ASP A 671 -22.50 -15.04 -16.65
CA ASP A 671 -21.69 -16.23 -16.94
C ASP A 671 -22.19 -17.36 -16.02
N GLU A 672 -22.59 -18.50 -16.61
CA GLU A 672 -23.17 -19.68 -15.94
C GLU A 672 -22.17 -20.44 -15.02
N GLY A 673 -21.05 -19.81 -14.64
CA GLY A 673 -20.03 -20.40 -13.77
C GLY A 673 -20.43 -20.40 -12.29
N PRO A 674 -19.85 -21.29 -11.46
CA PRO A 674 -20.05 -21.26 -10.02
C PRO A 674 -19.57 -19.92 -9.46
N ALA A 675 -20.48 -19.16 -8.83
CA ALA A 675 -20.13 -17.88 -8.24
C ALA A 675 -19.24 -18.07 -7.01
N HIS A 676 -18.19 -17.27 -6.94
CA HIS A 676 -17.21 -17.32 -5.88
C HIS A 676 -17.07 -15.93 -5.24
N LEU A 677 -17.10 -15.88 -3.91
CA LEU A 677 -16.74 -14.69 -3.16
C LEU A 677 -15.21 -14.64 -3.10
N VAL A 678 -14.61 -13.70 -3.81
CA VAL A 678 -13.16 -13.50 -3.86
C VAL A 678 -12.77 -12.41 -2.87
N LEU A 679 -11.97 -12.77 -1.88
CA LEU A 679 -11.35 -11.85 -0.94
C LEU A 679 -9.98 -11.43 -1.50
N ARG A 680 -9.72 -10.14 -1.67
CA ARG A 680 -8.44 -9.61 -2.17
C ARG A 680 -7.72 -8.78 -1.10
N HIS A 681 -6.50 -9.16 -0.75
CA HIS A 681 -5.67 -8.44 0.22
C HIS A 681 -5.22 -7.07 -0.32
N GLU A 682 -5.39 -5.99 0.45
CA GLU A 682 -5.13 -4.62 -0.02
C GLU A 682 -3.65 -4.34 -0.38
N ALA A 683 -2.71 -4.85 0.41
CA ALA A 683 -1.27 -4.63 0.22
C ALA A 683 -0.58 -5.78 -0.53
N LEU A 684 -0.78 -7.04 -0.10
CA LEU A 684 -0.08 -8.20 -0.64
C LEU A 684 -0.62 -8.68 -1.99
N ARG A 685 -1.79 -8.17 -2.44
CA ARG A 685 -2.48 -8.56 -3.69
C ARG A 685 -2.82 -10.05 -3.80
N GLU A 686 -2.86 -10.74 -2.67
CA GLU A 686 -3.32 -12.13 -2.58
C GLU A 686 -4.84 -12.18 -2.72
N THR A 687 -5.33 -13.25 -3.32
CA THR A 687 -6.75 -13.56 -3.44
C THR A 687 -7.07 -14.89 -2.80
N VAL A 688 -8.17 -14.95 -2.07
CA VAL A 688 -8.74 -16.19 -1.53
C VAL A 688 -10.17 -16.32 -2.00
N THR A 689 -10.51 -17.48 -2.54
CA THR A 689 -11.82 -17.78 -3.11
C THR A 689 -12.65 -18.58 -2.11
N VAL A 690 -13.87 -18.13 -1.85
CA VAL A 690 -14.86 -18.80 -1.00
C VAL A 690 -16.04 -19.23 -1.88
N PRO A 691 -16.46 -20.51 -1.85
CA PRO A 691 -17.63 -20.95 -2.60
C PRO A 691 -18.90 -20.27 -2.09
N VAL A 692 -19.81 -19.96 -3.01
CA VAL A 692 -21.10 -19.36 -2.71
C VAL A 692 -22.21 -20.33 -3.09
N THR A 693 -23.22 -20.41 -2.24
CA THR A 693 -24.47 -21.12 -2.53
C THR A 693 -25.52 -20.10 -2.97
N HIS A 694 -26.19 -20.38 -4.09
CA HIS A 694 -27.34 -19.61 -4.55
C HIS A 694 -28.62 -20.37 -4.19
N GLU A 695 -29.59 -19.67 -3.59
CA GLU A 695 -30.96 -20.20 -3.51
C GLU A 695 -31.64 -20.07 -4.88
N GLU A 696 -32.65 -20.91 -5.16
CA GLU A 696 -33.50 -20.73 -6.34
C GLU A 696 -34.06 -19.30 -6.37
N PRO A 697 -34.21 -18.66 -7.55
CA PRO A 697 -34.79 -17.33 -7.65
C PRO A 697 -36.15 -17.32 -6.97
N ARG A 698 -36.22 -16.67 -5.81
CA ARG A 698 -37.46 -16.35 -5.11
C ARG A 698 -37.65 -14.84 -5.24
N ALA A 699 -38.86 -14.41 -5.57
CA ALA A 699 -39.26 -13.02 -5.44
C ALA A 699 -38.84 -12.53 -4.05
N ALA A 700 -37.94 -11.57 -3.98
CA ALA A 700 -37.50 -10.99 -2.72
C ALA A 700 -38.70 -10.25 -2.12
N THR A 701 -39.47 -10.91 -1.25
CA THR A 701 -40.61 -10.30 -0.55
C THR A 701 -40.09 -9.29 0.48
N TYR A 702 -39.76 -8.09 0.03
CA TYR A 702 -39.68 -6.90 0.88
C TYR A 702 -41.06 -6.25 0.90
N GLY A 703 -41.93 -6.77 1.76
CA GLY A 703 -43.27 -6.25 2.02
C GLY A 703 -44.36 -7.28 1.72
N GLU A 704 -45.10 -7.70 2.74
CA GLU A 704 -46.35 -8.46 2.55
C GLU A 704 -47.32 -7.62 1.71
N ALA A 705 -47.74 -8.14 0.57
CA ALA A 705 -48.89 -7.62 -0.15
C ALA A 705 -50.16 -7.91 0.68
N PRO A 706 -51.08 -6.94 0.89
CA PRO A 706 -52.35 -7.24 1.53
C PRO A 706 -53.14 -8.22 0.67
N ALA A 707 -53.80 -9.19 1.31
CA ALA A 707 -54.58 -10.22 0.65
C ALA A 707 -55.61 -9.62 -0.33
N GLY A 708 -55.45 -9.91 -1.62
CA GLY A 708 -56.38 -9.48 -2.69
C GLY A 708 -55.76 -8.95 -3.99
N ALA A 709 -54.43 -8.93 -4.15
CA ALA A 709 -53.81 -8.55 -5.42
C ALA A 709 -53.85 -9.74 -6.42
N SER A 710 -54.33 -9.49 -7.64
CA SER A 710 -54.40 -10.48 -8.72
C SER A 710 -53.02 -10.93 -9.17
N GLU A 711 -52.82 -12.25 -9.27
CA GLU A 711 -51.67 -12.89 -9.89
C GLU A 711 -51.50 -12.43 -11.34
N GLY A 712 -50.31 -11.92 -11.71
CA GLY A 712 -49.96 -11.71 -13.11
C GLY A 712 -48.88 -10.65 -13.39
N VAL A 713 -47.69 -11.15 -13.75
CA VAL A 713 -46.79 -10.65 -14.83
C VAL A 713 -45.78 -9.51 -14.53
N TYR A 714 -45.72 -8.88 -13.35
CA TYR A 714 -44.76 -7.76 -13.14
C TYR A 714 -43.72 -7.95 -12.02
N GLU A 715 -43.65 -9.13 -11.39
CA GLU A 715 -42.71 -9.43 -10.30
C GLU A 715 -41.24 -9.61 -10.76
N SER A 716 -40.95 -9.74 -12.06
CA SER A 716 -39.69 -10.36 -12.53
C SER A 716 -38.57 -9.42 -13.04
N ALA A 717 -38.71 -8.10 -12.99
CA ALA A 717 -37.69 -7.19 -13.60
C ALA A 717 -36.48 -6.87 -12.69
N TYR A 718 -36.53 -7.25 -11.41
CA TYR A 718 -35.48 -7.02 -10.40
C TYR A 718 -35.22 -8.26 -9.51
N GLU A 719 -35.41 -9.47 -10.06
CA GLU A 719 -35.14 -10.75 -9.37
C GLU A 719 -33.63 -10.98 -9.21
N GLY A 720 -33.06 -10.44 -8.15
CA GLY A 720 -31.70 -10.79 -7.75
C GLY A 720 -31.63 -12.18 -7.11
N ARG A 721 -30.56 -12.94 -7.35
CA ARG A 721 -30.36 -14.25 -6.69
C ARG A 721 -29.80 -14.04 -5.28
N ARG A 722 -30.48 -14.59 -4.26
CA ARG A 722 -29.96 -14.70 -2.89
C ARG A 722 -28.70 -15.55 -2.92
N PHE A 723 -27.67 -15.07 -2.24
CA PHE A 723 -26.41 -15.78 -2.12
C PHE A 723 -25.98 -15.88 -0.65
N THR A 724 -25.35 -16.99 -0.32
CA THR A 724 -24.77 -17.24 1.01
C THR A 724 -23.36 -17.77 0.87
N ALA A 725 -22.42 -17.11 1.54
CA ALA A 725 -21.01 -17.50 1.61
C ALA A 725 -20.62 -17.83 3.06
N PHE A 726 -19.89 -18.92 3.25
CA PHE A 726 -19.35 -19.33 4.54
C PHE A 726 -17.83 -19.23 4.54
N LEU A 727 -17.30 -18.24 5.24
CA LEU A 727 -15.87 -18.18 5.49
C LEU A 727 -15.55 -19.09 6.68
N ALA A 728 -15.19 -20.35 6.38
CA ALA A 728 -14.84 -21.36 7.37
C ALA A 728 -13.58 -20.95 8.17
N PRO A 729 -13.45 -21.40 9.44
CA PRO A 729 -12.26 -21.11 10.25
C PRO A 729 -10.93 -21.50 9.59
N SER A 730 -10.89 -22.60 8.82
CA SER A 730 -9.71 -23.04 8.08
C SER A 730 -9.27 -22.06 7.01
N VAL A 731 -10.22 -21.48 6.27
CA VAL A 731 -9.97 -20.46 5.25
C VAL A 731 -9.53 -19.16 5.92
N ALA A 732 -10.26 -18.74 6.96
CA ALA A 732 -9.93 -17.53 7.72
C ALA A 732 -8.52 -17.59 8.32
N ALA A 733 -8.10 -18.76 8.80
CA ALA A 733 -6.78 -18.95 9.40
C ALA A 733 -5.62 -18.99 8.38
N GLY A 734 -5.91 -19.05 7.08
CA GLY A 734 -4.94 -18.89 6.00
C GLY A 734 -4.78 -17.44 5.50
N LEU A 735 -5.62 -16.49 5.94
CA LEU A 735 -5.55 -15.10 5.49
C LEU A 735 -4.36 -14.38 6.13
N HIS A 736 -3.41 -13.83 5.36
CA HIS A 736 -2.41 -12.92 5.91
C HIS A 736 -3.04 -11.73 6.69
N GLU A 737 -2.32 -11.23 7.70
CA GLU A 737 -2.74 -10.06 8.50
C GLU A 737 -2.94 -8.85 7.62
N GLY A 738 -4.11 -8.23 7.74
CA GLY A 738 -4.47 -7.08 6.95
C GLY A 738 -5.94 -7.08 6.56
N ARG A 739 -6.24 -6.19 5.62
CA ARG A 739 -7.59 -5.95 5.11
C ARG A 739 -7.78 -6.67 3.78
N TRP A 740 -8.92 -7.31 3.64
CA TRP A 740 -9.35 -8.06 2.47
C TRP A 740 -10.63 -7.47 1.92
N ASP A 741 -10.59 -6.94 0.69
CA ASP A 741 -11.77 -6.43 -0.02
C ASP A 741 -12.55 -7.59 -0.64
N ALA A 742 -13.88 -7.59 -0.52
CA ALA A 742 -14.72 -8.66 -1.04
C ALA A 742 -15.25 -8.36 -2.46
N TYR A 743 -15.21 -9.36 -3.32
CA TYR A 743 -15.69 -9.33 -4.71
C TYR A 743 -16.58 -10.52 -5.02
N LEU A 744 -17.57 -10.34 -5.87
CA LEU A 744 -18.41 -11.40 -6.41
C LEU A 744 -18.67 -11.11 -7.88
N GLY A 745 -18.40 -12.08 -8.76
CA GLY A 745 -18.46 -11.87 -10.22
C GLY A 745 -17.53 -10.76 -10.72
N GLY A 746 -16.35 -10.60 -10.08
CA GLY A 746 -15.39 -9.53 -10.38
C GLY A 746 -15.82 -8.13 -9.92
N ARG A 747 -17.00 -7.98 -9.31
CA ARG A 747 -17.53 -6.69 -8.84
C ARG A 747 -17.37 -6.54 -7.32
N PRO A 748 -17.03 -5.36 -6.80
CA PRO A 748 -17.01 -5.11 -5.36
C PRO A 748 -18.36 -5.41 -4.70
N VAL A 749 -18.31 -6.11 -3.57
CA VAL A 749 -19.51 -6.39 -2.76
C VAL A 749 -19.83 -5.19 -1.89
N ARG A 750 -21.08 -4.72 -1.94
CA ARG A 750 -21.57 -3.59 -1.15
C ARG A 750 -22.24 -4.03 0.15
N VAL A 751 -22.45 -3.11 1.06
CA VAL A 751 -23.06 -3.29 2.38
C VAL A 751 -24.30 -2.42 2.46
N LEU A 752 -25.46 -3.04 2.71
CA LEU A 752 -26.70 -2.31 2.93
C LEU A 752 -26.60 -1.42 4.18
N THR A 753 -27.16 -0.21 4.11
CA THR A 753 -27.09 0.77 5.21
C THR A 753 -27.63 0.24 6.54
N ALA A 754 -28.68 -0.59 6.54
CA ALA A 754 -29.17 -1.25 7.74
C ALA A 754 -28.11 -2.13 8.44
N LEU A 755 -27.24 -2.80 7.70
CA LEU A 755 -26.16 -3.60 8.27
C LEU A 755 -25.04 -2.73 8.85
N THR A 756 -24.86 -1.50 8.36
CA THR A 756 -23.75 -0.62 8.77
C THR A 756 -23.75 -0.26 10.25
N ALA A 757 -24.92 -0.19 10.89
CA ALA A 757 -25.04 0.09 12.32
C ALA A 757 -24.53 -1.07 13.21
N ARG A 758 -24.42 -2.28 12.64
CA ARG A 758 -23.94 -3.50 13.31
C ARG A 758 -22.47 -3.78 13.02
N LEU A 759 -21.84 -3.00 12.14
CA LEU A 759 -20.43 -3.13 11.79
C LEU A 759 -19.57 -2.18 12.64
N PRO A 760 -18.33 -2.57 13.02
CA PRO A 760 -17.69 -3.84 12.67
C PRO A 760 -18.24 -5.04 13.47
N LEU A 761 -18.47 -6.17 12.81
CA LEU A 761 -18.78 -7.44 13.48
C LEU A 761 -17.48 -8.16 13.82
N ARG A 762 -17.08 -8.14 15.10
CA ARG A 762 -15.84 -8.76 15.57
C ARG A 762 -16.08 -10.16 16.13
N ARG A 763 -15.06 -11.00 16.01
CA ARG A 763 -14.91 -12.22 16.80
C ARG A 763 -13.54 -12.25 17.43
N THR A 764 -13.50 -12.52 18.73
CA THR A 764 -12.25 -12.60 19.49
C THR A 764 -11.90 -14.05 19.80
N GLY A 765 -10.63 -14.34 20.03
CA GLY A 765 -10.18 -15.69 20.41
C GLY A 765 -10.74 -16.22 21.72
N ALA A 766 -11.28 -15.34 22.59
CA ALA A 766 -11.93 -15.71 23.83
C ALA A 766 -13.30 -16.40 23.60
N ASP A 767 -13.89 -16.24 22.42
CA ASP A 767 -15.19 -16.81 22.04
C ASP A 767 -15.07 -18.23 21.44
N SER A 768 -13.88 -18.86 21.49
CA SER A 768 -13.63 -20.19 20.94
C SER A 768 -13.28 -21.19 22.05
N THR A 769 -13.94 -22.35 22.05
CA THR A 769 -13.65 -23.48 22.94
C THR A 769 -12.45 -24.33 22.46
N ALA A 770 -11.70 -23.87 21.44
CA ALA A 770 -10.57 -24.59 20.87
C ALA A 770 -9.25 -24.19 21.54
N PRO A 771 -8.27 -25.11 21.68
CA PRO A 771 -7.05 -24.91 22.48
C PRO A 771 -5.96 -24.03 21.84
N ALA A 772 -6.26 -23.28 20.78
CA ALA A 772 -5.35 -22.29 20.19
C ALA A 772 -5.99 -20.89 20.27
N PRO A 773 -5.24 -19.83 20.66
CA PRO A 773 -5.79 -18.48 20.75
C PRO A 773 -6.34 -18.05 19.38
N GLY A 774 -7.66 -17.99 19.28
CA GLY A 774 -8.33 -17.59 18.04
C GLY A 774 -7.90 -16.18 17.64
N ARG A 775 -7.38 -16.06 16.43
CA ARG A 775 -7.05 -14.78 15.81
C ARG A 775 -8.30 -13.89 15.72
N GLU A 776 -8.14 -12.58 15.93
CA GLU A 776 -9.26 -11.64 15.82
C GLU A 776 -9.64 -11.44 14.35
N PHE A 777 -10.92 -11.53 14.04
CA PHE A 777 -11.46 -11.19 12.72
C PHE A 777 -12.57 -10.17 12.87
N ALA A 778 -12.67 -9.24 11.91
CA ALA A 778 -13.76 -8.29 11.85
C ALA A 778 -14.32 -8.18 10.44
N LEU A 779 -15.64 -8.24 10.31
CA LEU A 779 -16.32 -7.77 9.10
C LEU A 779 -16.57 -6.28 9.25
N ASP A 780 -16.20 -5.48 8.25
CA ASP A 780 -16.34 -4.03 8.25
C ASP A 780 -16.59 -3.50 6.83
N ARG A 781 -16.68 -2.18 6.68
CA ARG A 781 -16.85 -1.51 5.38
C ARG A 781 -15.81 -0.42 5.12
N ARG A 782 -15.57 -0.14 3.83
CA ARG A 782 -14.70 0.94 3.37
C ARG A 782 -15.35 1.71 2.21
N PHE A 783 -14.83 2.90 1.91
CA PHE A 783 -15.27 3.74 0.78
C PHE A 783 -16.79 3.94 0.70
N GLY A 784 -17.45 4.15 1.85
CA GLY A 784 -18.91 4.25 1.95
C GLY A 784 -19.52 2.92 2.36
N ASP A 785 -19.53 1.94 1.47
CA ASP A 785 -20.28 0.70 1.67
C ASP A 785 -19.63 -0.54 1.08
N ARG A 786 -18.34 -0.51 0.77
CA ARG A 786 -17.63 -1.71 0.28
C ARG A 786 -17.35 -2.68 1.41
N LEU A 787 -17.72 -3.94 1.27
CA LEU A 787 -17.49 -5.00 2.26
C LEU A 787 -16.01 -5.35 2.36
N THR A 788 -15.51 -5.45 3.59
CA THR A 788 -14.13 -5.82 3.90
C THR A 788 -14.06 -6.80 5.07
N VAL A 789 -13.11 -7.74 5.00
CA VAL A 789 -12.75 -8.63 6.09
C VAL A 789 -11.38 -8.20 6.62
N GLN A 790 -11.30 -7.84 7.89
CA GLN A 790 -10.05 -7.57 8.58
C GLN A 790 -9.60 -8.84 9.30
N ALA A 791 -8.43 -9.36 8.90
CA ALA A 791 -7.76 -10.44 9.60
C ALA A 791 -6.70 -9.83 10.54
N GLY A 792 -6.92 -9.92 11.87
CA GLY A 792 -6.03 -9.35 12.89
C GLY A 792 -4.69 -10.09 13.01
N PRO A 793 -3.79 -9.72 13.92
CA PRO A 793 -2.54 -10.44 14.15
C PRO A 793 -2.76 -11.76 14.92
N VAL A 794 -1.89 -12.74 14.67
CA VAL A 794 -1.83 -14.02 15.41
C VAL A 794 -1.23 -13.88 16.82
N LEU A 795 -0.41 -12.85 17.04
CA LEU A 795 0.23 -12.58 18.33
C LEU A 795 -0.79 -12.10 19.37
N ALA A 796 -0.54 -12.37 20.66
CA ALA A 796 -1.36 -11.80 21.73
C ALA A 796 -1.13 -10.29 21.87
N VAL A 797 -2.08 -9.54 22.45
CA VAL A 797 -1.97 -8.07 22.61
C VAL A 797 -0.68 -7.68 23.36
N ALA A 798 -0.26 -8.47 24.35
CA ALA A 798 0.97 -8.26 25.11
C ALA A 798 2.26 -8.49 24.29
N GLU A 799 2.17 -9.04 23.09
CA GLU A 799 3.29 -9.35 22.19
C GLU A 799 3.28 -8.49 20.92
N ARG A 800 2.21 -7.72 20.69
CA ARG A 800 2.00 -6.89 19.50
C ARG A 800 2.76 -5.55 19.56
N GLY A 801 3.17 -5.07 18.40
CA GLY A 801 3.75 -3.73 18.23
C GLY A 801 5.25 -3.65 18.53
N ALA A 802 5.84 -2.49 18.25
CA ALA A 802 7.28 -2.29 18.38
C ALA A 802 7.74 -2.25 19.85
N TYR A 803 6.96 -1.59 20.73
CA TYR A 803 7.24 -1.49 22.17
C TYR A 803 7.32 -2.86 22.85
N ARG A 804 6.31 -3.72 22.67
CA ARG A 804 6.26 -5.04 23.32
C ARG A 804 7.35 -5.97 22.80
N ARG A 805 7.66 -5.92 21.50
CA ARG A 805 8.82 -6.64 20.94
C ARG A 805 10.15 -6.16 21.55
N ALA A 806 10.29 -4.85 21.78
CA ALA A 806 11.48 -4.30 22.45
C ALA A 806 11.57 -4.74 23.92
N GLU A 807 10.44 -4.80 24.65
CA GLU A 807 10.36 -5.33 26.02
C GLU A 807 10.68 -6.83 26.08
N LEU A 808 10.09 -7.62 25.18
CA LEU A 808 10.39 -9.05 25.06
C LEU A 808 11.88 -9.28 24.78
N ARG A 809 12.48 -8.49 23.89
CA ARG A 809 13.92 -8.55 23.59
C ARG A 809 14.80 -8.06 24.74
N GLY A 810 14.42 -6.97 25.40
CA GLY A 810 15.25 -6.29 26.42
C GLY A 810 15.11 -6.86 27.83
N THR A 811 14.03 -7.58 28.13
CA THR A 811 13.74 -8.07 29.48
C THR A 811 13.42 -9.56 29.49
N HIS A 812 12.48 -10.03 28.67
CA HIS A 812 12.08 -11.46 28.68
C HIS A 812 13.19 -12.37 28.13
N TYR A 813 13.77 -12.07 26.97
CA TYR A 813 14.85 -12.86 26.37
C TYR A 813 16.06 -13.01 27.30
N PRO A 814 16.63 -11.93 27.91
CA PRO A 814 17.70 -12.06 28.89
C PRO A 814 17.32 -12.91 30.11
N ALA A 815 16.10 -12.76 30.63
CA ALA A 815 15.61 -13.56 31.75
C ALA A 815 15.52 -15.06 31.40
N ARG A 816 15.06 -15.40 30.19
CA ARG A 816 15.04 -16.79 29.69
C ARG A 816 16.44 -17.32 29.42
N ARG A 817 17.35 -16.47 28.92
CA ARG A 817 18.76 -16.80 28.70
C ARG A 817 19.53 -17.04 30.00
N ALA A 818 18.99 -16.66 31.17
CA ALA A 818 19.57 -17.02 32.46
C ALA A 818 19.18 -18.44 32.94
N GLN A 819 18.17 -19.07 32.32
CA GLN A 819 17.69 -20.40 32.68
C GLN A 819 18.49 -21.51 31.95
N PRO A 820 18.48 -22.76 32.44
CA PRO A 820 19.15 -23.89 31.77
C PRO A 820 18.67 -24.11 30.33
N LEU A 821 19.58 -24.62 29.48
CA LEU A 821 19.24 -25.05 28.12
C LEU A 821 18.21 -26.18 28.19
N ARG A 822 17.26 -26.17 27.25
CA ARG A 822 16.31 -27.26 27.00
C ARG A 822 16.93 -28.20 26.00
N ASP A 823 16.69 -29.50 26.16
CA ASP A 823 16.99 -30.47 25.12
C ASP A 823 15.93 -30.35 24.00
N ALA A 824 16.08 -29.29 23.21
CA ALA A 824 15.17 -28.91 22.15
C ALA A 824 15.96 -28.53 20.89
N VAL A 825 15.36 -28.80 19.74
CA VAL A 825 15.81 -28.37 18.42
C VAL A 825 14.82 -27.35 17.87
N LEU A 826 15.28 -26.12 17.67
CA LEU A 826 14.51 -25.07 17.03
C LEU A 826 14.81 -25.04 15.54
N TYR A 827 13.77 -25.09 14.71
CA TYR A 827 13.87 -25.04 13.26
C TYR A 827 13.30 -23.74 12.71
N THR A 828 14.01 -23.11 11.78
CA THR A 828 13.58 -21.87 11.11
C THR A 828 13.78 -21.96 9.59
N GLY A 829 12.64 -21.99 8.88
CA GLY A 829 12.55 -21.81 7.43
C GLY A 829 13.06 -22.98 6.58
N GLY A 830 12.63 -23.01 5.31
CA GLY A 830 13.27 -23.79 4.25
C GLY A 830 13.03 -25.31 4.22
N ALA A 831 13.37 -25.91 3.08
CA ALA A 831 13.30 -27.36 2.87
C ALA A 831 14.44 -28.11 3.58
N SER A 832 15.64 -27.50 3.70
CA SER A 832 16.78 -28.16 4.34
C SER A 832 16.58 -28.40 5.85
N PRO A 833 16.10 -27.44 6.67
CA PRO A 833 15.75 -27.72 8.06
C PRO A 833 14.61 -28.76 8.21
N ARG A 834 13.68 -28.85 7.25
CA ARG A 834 12.64 -29.88 7.23
C ARG A 834 13.24 -31.27 7.02
N ALA A 835 14.19 -31.41 6.10
CA ALA A 835 14.88 -32.67 5.85
C ALA A 835 15.70 -33.10 7.07
N VAL A 836 16.40 -32.17 7.72
CA VAL A 836 17.14 -32.45 8.97
C VAL A 836 16.18 -32.86 10.10
N HIS A 837 15.02 -32.21 10.22
CA HIS A 837 13.98 -32.61 11.16
C HIS A 837 13.50 -34.05 10.90
N ALA A 838 13.17 -34.38 9.65
CA ALA A 838 12.74 -35.72 9.28
C ALA A 838 13.82 -36.79 9.58
N GLU A 839 15.09 -36.48 9.32
CA GLU A 839 16.21 -37.38 9.62
C GLU A 839 16.40 -37.62 11.13
N LEU A 840 16.27 -36.57 11.95
CA LEU A 840 16.35 -36.72 13.41
C LEU A 840 15.20 -37.56 13.97
N LEU A 841 13.98 -37.39 13.46
CA LEU A 841 12.85 -38.24 13.81
C LEU A 841 13.07 -39.69 13.38
N ARG A 842 13.61 -39.92 12.17
CA ARG A 842 13.94 -41.27 11.67
C ARG A 842 14.93 -42.00 12.57
N ARG A 843 15.82 -41.27 13.23
CA ARG A 843 16.83 -41.80 14.18
C ARG A 843 16.31 -41.99 15.60
N GLY A 844 15.07 -41.60 15.90
CA GLY A 844 14.51 -41.68 17.26
C GLY A 844 15.15 -40.70 18.24
N VAL A 845 15.49 -39.48 17.79
CA VAL A 845 15.99 -38.44 18.69
C VAL A 845 14.83 -37.90 19.53
N GLU A 846 14.86 -38.13 20.84
CA GLU A 846 13.79 -37.77 21.80
C GLU A 846 13.76 -36.28 22.20
N SER A 847 14.59 -35.44 21.61
CA SER A 847 14.59 -34.00 21.89
C SER A 847 13.26 -33.34 21.49
N GLU A 848 12.90 -32.24 22.16
CA GLU A 848 11.72 -31.47 21.78
C GLU A 848 11.93 -30.75 20.44
N HIS A 849 11.03 -30.94 19.46
CA HIS A 849 11.13 -30.30 18.16
C HIS A 849 10.22 -29.06 18.08
N LEU A 850 10.83 -27.88 17.91
CA LEU A 850 10.13 -26.59 17.84
C LEU A 850 10.24 -26.01 16.43
N TRP A 851 9.13 -25.64 15.80
CA TRP A 851 9.13 -25.12 14.43
C TRP A 851 8.62 -23.68 14.38
N VAL A 852 9.45 -22.74 13.89
CA VAL A 852 9.04 -21.34 13.77
C VAL A 852 8.06 -21.16 12.61
N THR A 853 6.95 -20.48 12.87
CA THR A 853 5.87 -20.21 11.91
C THR A 853 5.40 -18.76 12.01
N ASP A 854 4.83 -18.23 10.94
CA ASP A 854 4.13 -16.94 10.91
C ASP A 854 2.69 -17.03 11.46
N GLY A 855 2.26 -18.22 11.90
CA GLY A 855 0.94 -18.48 12.47
C GLY A 855 -0.15 -18.79 11.44
N LEU A 856 0.19 -18.88 10.15
CA LEU A 856 -0.72 -19.38 9.12
C LEU A 856 -0.66 -20.91 9.02
N HIS A 857 -1.82 -21.53 8.81
CA HIS A 857 -1.93 -23.00 8.76
C HIS A 857 -1.22 -23.59 7.52
N GLY A 858 -0.79 -24.85 7.61
CA GLY A 858 -0.42 -25.67 6.43
C GLY A 858 1.06 -26.06 6.27
N HIS A 859 1.98 -25.55 7.11
CA HIS A 859 3.42 -25.68 6.85
C HIS A 859 4.24 -26.35 7.97
N ASN A 860 3.64 -26.71 9.11
CA ASN A 860 4.41 -27.30 10.21
C ASN A 860 4.61 -28.80 9.97
N PRO A 861 5.85 -29.33 10.07
CA PRO A 861 6.08 -30.77 10.04
C PRO A 861 5.29 -31.48 11.14
N SER A 862 4.85 -32.72 10.88
CA SER A 862 4.26 -33.58 11.91
C SER A 862 5.24 -33.78 13.08
N ALA A 863 4.72 -33.85 14.31
CA ALA A 863 5.48 -33.98 15.56
C ALA A 863 6.29 -32.75 16.02
N ALA A 864 6.36 -31.67 15.23
CA ALA A 864 6.96 -30.40 15.69
C ALA A 864 5.91 -29.50 16.36
N VAL A 865 6.29 -28.85 17.46
CA VAL A 865 5.47 -27.85 18.16
C VAL A 865 5.63 -26.50 17.44
N PRO A 866 4.55 -25.89 16.92
CA PRO A 866 4.64 -24.60 16.26
C PRO A 866 4.95 -23.46 17.25
N VAL A 867 5.86 -22.59 16.88
CA VAL A 867 6.27 -21.40 17.64
C VAL A 867 6.09 -20.17 16.78
N ILE A 868 5.13 -19.31 17.13
CA ILE A 868 4.81 -18.11 16.36
C ILE A 868 5.98 -17.11 16.46
N GLU A 869 6.52 -16.68 15.33
CA GLU A 869 7.60 -15.68 15.27
C GLU A 869 7.23 -14.41 16.06
N HIS A 870 8.18 -13.84 16.81
CA HIS A 870 7.99 -12.69 17.72
C HIS A 870 7.10 -12.92 18.96
N SER A 871 6.57 -14.12 19.19
CA SER A 871 5.90 -14.45 20.45
C SER A 871 6.90 -14.60 21.61
N ALA A 872 6.43 -14.51 22.85
CA ALA A 872 7.25 -14.79 24.02
C ALA A 872 7.86 -16.21 23.99
N ALA A 873 7.16 -17.17 23.38
CA ALA A 873 7.65 -18.54 23.16
C ALA A 873 8.81 -18.58 22.16
N TRP A 874 8.78 -17.75 21.12
CA TRP A 874 9.89 -17.63 20.15
C TRP A 874 11.16 -17.06 20.78
N TYR A 875 11.03 -15.99 21.58
CA TYR A 875 12.17 -15.47 22.34
C TYR A 875 12.72 -16.51 23.32
N GLU A 876 11.87 -17.29 23.98
CA GLU A 876 12.32 -18.37 24.85
C GLU A 876 13.02 -19.50 24.07
N ALA A 877 12.46 -19.91 22.93
CA ALA A 877 13.03 -20.95 22.08
C ALA A 877 14.43 -20.57 21.60
N LEU A 878 14.64 -19.32 21.15
CA LEU A 878 15.97 -18.81 20.80
C LEU A 878 16.92 -18.82 22.01
N ALA A 879 16.45 -18.39 23.18
CA ALA A 879 17.27 -18.29 24.37
C ALA A 879 17.69 -19.64 24.98
N ARG A 880 16.86 -20.68 24.81
CA ARG A 880 16.97 -21.93 25.58
C ARG A 880 17.18 -23.19 24.75
N SER A 881 16.91 -23.21 23.45
CA SER A 881 17.13 -24.43 22.64
C SER A 881 18.62 -24.74 22.56
N ARG A 882 19.00 -25.97 22.90
CA ARG A 882 20.38 -26.44 22.77
C ARG A 882 20.84 -26.46 21.31
N ARG A 883 19.91 -26.73 20.38
CA ARG A 883 20.17 -26.86 18.95
C ARG A 883 19.25 -25.93 18.16
N ILE A 884 19.79 -25.25 17.17
CA ILE A 884 19.05 -24.40 16.23
C ILE A 884 19.47 -24.77 14.81
N VAL A 885 18.52 -25.11 13.95
CA VAL A 885 18.73 -25.42 12.53
C VAL A 885 17.97 -24.42 11.69
N THR A 886 18.68 -23.60 10.92
CA THR A 886 18.10 -22.45 10.21
C THR A 886 18.56 -22.40 8.76
N ALA A 887 17.64 -22.24 7.81
CA ALA A 887 17.96 -21.78 6.44
C ALA A 887 17.94 -20.25 6.33
N ASP A 888 17.38 -19.64 7.37
CA ASP A 888 17.09 -18.23 7.46
C ASP A 888 18.15 -17.48 8.28
N GLN A 889 18.09 -16.16 8.15
CA GLN A 889 18.88 -15.24 8.92
C GLN A 889 18.25 -15.04 10.32
N LEU A 890 18.94 -15.48 11.39
CA LEU A 890 18.53 -15.21 12.78
C LEU A 890 18.55 -13.72 13.09
N PRO A 891 17.78 -13.22 14.07
CA PRO A 891 17.73 -11.78 14.38
C PRO A 891 19.11 -11.20 14.69
N GLU A 892 19.37 -9.94 14.31
CA GLU A 892 20.70 -9.32 14.49
C GLU A 892 21.14 -9.26 15.96
N TRP A 893 20.20 -9.10 16.89
CA TRP A 893 20.43 -9.02 18.32
C TRP A 893 20.59 -10.39 19.01
N PHE A 894 20.41 -11.50 18.28
CA PHE A 894 20.60 -12.83 18.85
C PHE A 894 22.09 -13.10 19.09
N GLU A 895 22.40 -13.65 20.26
CA GLU A 895 23.76 -14.04 20.65
C GLU A 895 23.76 -15.49 21.15
N ARG A 896 24.44 -16.35 20.40
CA ARG A 896 24.66 -17.75 20.76
C ARG A 896 25.40 -17.83 22.10
N ARG A 897 24.88 -18.59 23.06
CA ARG A 897 25.55 -18.83 24.36
C ARG A 897 26.30 -20.17 24.38
N PRO A 898 27.27 -20.37 25.28
CA PRO A 898 27.94 -21.66 25.45
C PRO A 898 26.93 -22.82 25.61
N GLY A 899 27.19 -23.94 24.94
CA GLY A 899 26.30 -25.09 24.89
C GLY A 899 25.19 -25.02 23.83
N GLN A 900 25.03 -23.90 23.11
CA GLN A 900 24.16 -23.84 21.94
C GLN A 900 24.94 -24.11 20.64
N THR A 901 24.34 -24.95 19.79
CA THR A 901 24.80 -25.22 18.42
C THR A 901 23.81 -24.63 17.42
N VAL A 902 24.31 -23.79 16.52
CA VAL A 902 23.52 -23.16 15.45
C VAL A 902 24.02 -23.62 14.10
N VAL A 903 23.21 -24.40 13.39
CA VAL A 903 23.47 -24.86 12.02
C VAL A 903 22.76 -23.92 11.05
N GLN A 904 23.52 -23.19 10.25
CA GLN A 904 23.00 -22.43 9.11
C GLN A 904 23.03 -23.32 7.87
N THR A 905 21.88 -23.81 7.41
CA THR A 905 21.80 -24.70 6.25
C THR A 905 21.92 -23.97 4.91
N TRP A 906 21.78 -22.63 4.93
CA TRP A 906 21.56 -21.84 3.72
C TRP A 906 20.34 -22.36 2.92
N HIS A 907 20.14 -21.88 1.69
CA HIS A 907 18.96 -22.15 0.87
C HIS A 907 19.29 -22.57 -0.57
N GLY A 908 20.46 -23.19 -0.78
CA GLY A 908 20.89 -23.74 -2.08
C GLY A 908 22.05 -22.98 -2.73
N THR A 909 22.52 -23.50 -3.86
CA THR A 909 23.65 -22.92 -4.60
C THR A 909 23.27 -21.54 -5.17
N PRO A 910 24.07 -20.48 -4.91
CA PRO A 910 23.73 -19.13 -5.32
C PRO A 910 24.04 -18.88 -6.80
N LEU A 911 23.05 -18.40 -7.56
CA LEU A 911 23.26 -17.83 -8.90
C LEU A 911 23.43 -16.31 -8.85
N GLY A 912 22.43 -15.60 -8.32
CA GLY A 912 22.47 -14.15 -8.17
C GLY A 912 23.42 -13.74 -7.04
N ARG A 913 24.10 -12.59 -7.19
CA ARG A 913 24.97 -12.04 -6.12
C ARG A 913 24.18 -11.87 -4.84
N PHE A 914 24.84 -12.05 -3.70
CA PHE A 914 24.20 -11.98 -2.39
C PHE A 914 25.21 -11.51 -1.36
N GLY A 915 24.73 -11.16 -0.17
CA GLY A 915 25.60 -10.69 0.90
C GLY A 915 26.42 -9.46 0.47
N THR A 916 27.66 -9.37 0.92
CA THR A 916 28.56 -8.24 0.65
C THR A 916 28.85 -8.02 -0.85
N ASP A 917 28.66 -9.03 -1.70
CA ASP A 917 28.83 -8.91 -3.15
C ASP A 917 27.74 -8.02 -3.81
N LEU A 918 26.67 -7.67 -3.09
CA LEU A 918 25.66 -6.71 -3.55
C LEU A 918 26.12 -5.25 -3.46
N GLY A 919 27.24 -4.96 -2.80
CA GLY A 919 27.63 -3.58 -2.43
C GLY A 919 27.79 -2.58 -3.58
N GLY A 920 27.85 -3.03 -4.83
CA GLY A 920 27.90 -2.17 -6.02
C GLY A 920 26.58 -2.05 -6.79
N THR A 921 25.48 -2.61 -6.29
CA THR A 921 24.17 -2.65 -6.97
C THR A 921 23.26 -1.52 -6.51
N LEU A 922 22.29 -1.14 -7.35
CA LEU A 922 21.34 -0.05 -7.06
C LEU A 922 20.48 -0.32 -5.80
N TYR A 923 20.21 -1.60 -5.51
CA TYR A 923 19.34 -2.06 -4.44
C TYR A 923 20.11 -2.50 -3.17
N ALA A 924 21.41 -2.21 -3.10
CA ALA A 924 22.25 -2.58 -1.97
C ALA A 924 21.83 -1.87 -0.67
N ASP A 925 21.46 -2.64 0.34
CA ASP A 925 21.30 -2.14 1.70
C ASP A 925 22.63 -2.19 2.46
N HIS A 926 23.44 -1.13 2.35
CA HIS A 926 24.75 -1.09 3.02
C HIS A 926 24.68 -1.21 4.55
N HIS A 927 23.56 -0.86 5.18
CA HIS A 927 23.37 -1.10 6.61
C HIS A 927 23.25 -2.60 6.90
N ARG A 928 22.43 -3.30 6.12
CA ARG A 928 22.31 -4.77 6.19
C ARG A 928 23.64 -5.45 5.83
N LEU A 929 24.35 -4.98 4.81
CA LEU A 929 25.65 -5.56 4.43
C LEU A 929 26.67 -5.46 5.56
N ALA A 930 26.71 -4.32 6.27
CA ALA A 930 27.61 -4.10 7.39
C ALA A 930 27.32 -4.99 8.61
N SER A 931 26.08 -5.52 8.75
CA SER A 931 25.73 -6.41 9.86
C SER A 931 26.01 -7.90 9.58
N LEU A 932 26.32 -8.28 8.34
CA LEU A 932 26.54 -9.68 7.95
C LEU A 932 27.62 -10.39 8.76
N PRO A 933 28.83 -9.83 8.98
CA PRO A 933 29.86 -10.54 9.75
C PRO A 933 29.44 -10.84 11.20
N ARG A 934 28.72 -9.91 11.84
CA ARG A 934 28.19 -10.12 13.20
C ARG A 934 27.11 -11.21 13.22
N ARG A 935 26.24 -11.22 12.22
CA ARG A 935 25.19 -12.25 12.07
C ARG A 935 25.80 -13.61 11.78
N ALA A 936 26.84 -13.67 10.94
CA ALA A 936 27.55 -14.89 10.63
C ALA A 936 28.25 -15.49 11.86
N ALA A 937 28.74 -14.64 12.79
CA ALA A 937 29.31 -15.08 14.06
C ALA A 937 28.30 -15.79 15.00
N GLN A 938 26.99 -15.69 14.73
CA GLN A 938 25.96 -16.42 15.46
C GLN A 938 25.98 -17.92 15.15
N TRP A 939 26.57 -18.34 14.02
CA TRP A 939 26.53 -19.72 13.55
C TRP A 939 27.68 -20.54 14.09
N SER A 940 27.38 -21.76 14.54
CA SER A 940 28.39 -22.76 14.88
C SER A 940 28.98 -23.38 13.61
N VAL A 941 28.13 -23.66 12.64
CA VAL A 941 28.50 -24.27 11.36
C VAL A 941 27.62 -23.72 10.23
N LEU A 942 28.23 -23.52 9.07
CA LEU A 942 27.55 -23.19 7.82
C LEU A 942 27.57 -24.40 6.90
N VAL A 943 26.42 -24.86 6.45
CA VAL A 943 26.31 -25.95 5.47
C VAL A 943 26.51 -25.38 4.07
N SER A 944 27.37 -26.02 3.29
CA SER A 944 27.60 -25.68 1.88
C SER A 944 26.94 -26.70 0.97
N PRO A 945 26.15 -26.27 -0.03
CA PRO A 945 25.48 -27.17 -0.97
C PRO A 945 26.42 -27.76 -2.04
N SER A 946 27.57 -27.12 -2.29
CA SER A 946 28.57 -27.58 -3.25
C SER A 946 29.95 -27.00 -2.94
N ARG A 947 31.01 -27.62 -3.46
CA ARG A 947 32.37 -27.07 -3.33
C ARG A 947 32.53 -25.72 -4.01
N HIS A 948 31.77 -25.49 -5.09
CA HIS A 948 31.70 -24.19 -5.76
C HIS A 948 31.13 -23.10 -4.84
N SER A 949 30.11 -23.44 -4.05
CA SER A 949 29.43 -22.49 -3.17
C SER A 949 30.26 -22.10 -1.95
N THR A 950 31.12 -23.00 -1.45
CA THR A 950 31.92 -22.79 -0.23
C THR A 950 32.69 -21.45 -0.21
N PRO A 951 33.54 -21.12 -1.20
CA PRO A 951 34.26 -19.84 -1.19
C PRO A 951 33.34 -18.63 -1.33
N LEU A 952 32.24 -18.74 -2.09
CA LEU A 952 31.26 -17.66 -2.27
C LEU A 952 30.55 -17.35 -0.96
N LEU A 953 30.03 -18.39 -0.28
CA LEU A 953 29.32 -18.26 0.98
C LEU A 953 30.21 -17.68 2.08
N ARG A 954 31.47 -18.14 2.19
CA ARG A 954 32.43 -17.60 3.17
C ARG A 954 32.68 -16.10 2.95
N ARG A 955 32.95 -15.69 1.70
CA ARG A 955 33.21 -14.28 1.36
C ARG A 955 31.97 -13.41 1.55
N ALA A 956 30.88 -13.76 0.88
CA ALA A 956 29.68 -12.92 0.79
C ALA A 956 28.97 -12.76 2.15
N LEU A 957 29.03 -13.77 3.02
CA LEU A 957 28.44 -13.71 4.36
C LEU A 957 29.43 -13.25 5.43
N GLY A 958 30.72 -13.11 5.10
CA GLY A 958 31.78 -12.79 6.06
C GLY A 958 31.96 -13.88 7.13
N TYR A 959 31.76 -15.14 6.77
CA TYR A 959 31.80 -16.27 7.71
C TYR A 959 33.19 -16.91 7.77
N GLY A 960 33.83 -16.83 8.94
CA GLY A 960 35.15 -17.40 9.21
C GLY A 960 35.15 -18.79 9.85
N GLY A 961 34.00 -19.29 10.31
CA GLY A 961 33.90 -20.52 11.10
C GLY A 961 33.92 -21.83 10.30
N GLU A 962 33.40 -22.90 10.91
CA GLU A 962 33.32 -24.24 10.35
C GLU A 962 32.31 -24.29 9.20
N VAL A 963 32.76 -24.76 8.02
CA VAL A 963 31.85 -25.02 6.89
C VAL A 963 31.74 -26.53 6.71
N LEU A 964 30.51 -27.02 6.73
CA LEU A 964 30.20 -28.42 6.47
C LEU A 964 29.79 -28.57 4.99
N GLU A 965 30.69 -29.10 4.18
CA GLU A 965 30.42 -29.49 2.79
C GLU A 965 29.57 -30.78 2.77
N ALA A 966 28.29 -30.66 3.14
CA ALA A 966 27.37 -31.79 3.21
C ALA A 966 26.47 -31.95 1.98
N GLY A 967 26.42 -31.00 1.05
CA GLY A 967 25.32 -30.94 0.09
C GLY A 967 24.08 -30.27 0.71
N SER A 968 22.99 -30.22 -0.05
CA SER A 968 21.71 -29.63 0.38
C SER A 968 20.80 -30.70 0.98
N PRO A 969 20.48 -30.66 2.29
CA PRO A 969 19.54 -31.62 2.89
C PRO A 969 18.19 -31.69 2.18
N ALA A 970 17.74 -30.58 1.58
CA ALA A 970 16.51 -30.56 0.79
C ALA A 970 16.52 -31.51 -0.42
N ASN A 971 17.70 -31.81 -0.97
CA ASN A 971 17.86 -32.63 -2.18
C ASN A 971 17.86 -34.13 -1.88
N ASP A 972 17.94 -34.56 -0.61
CA ASP A 972 18.02 -35.99 -0.26
C ASP A 972 16.82 -36.80 -0.80
N LEU A 973 15.64 -36.18 -0.87
CA LEU A 973 14.43 -36.80 -1.42
C LEU A 973 14.59 -37.22 -2.90
N LEU A 974 15.42 -36.51 -3.67
CA LEU A 974 15.68 -36.81 -5.10
C LEU A 974 16.45 -38.14 -5.29
N PHE A 975 17.16 -38.59 -4.24
CA PHE A 975 17.96 -39.82 -4.21
C PHE A 975 17.26 -40.97 -3.48
N SER A 976 16.11 -40.72 -2.87
CA SER A 976 15.37 -41.73 -2.11
C SER A 976 14.95 -42.93 -2.97
N ALA A 977 15.06 -44.14 -2.41
CA ALA A 977 14.59 -45.38 -3.03
C ALA A 977 13.07 -45.35 -3.32
N ASP A 978 12.28 -44.63 -2.50
CA ASP A 978 10.83 -44.50 -2.65
C ASP A 978 10.40 -43.27 -3.46
N ARG A 979 11.32 -42.60 -4.17
CA ARG A 979 11.02 -41.36 -4.92
C ARG A 979 9.89 -41.53 -5.95
N ALA A 980 9.78 -42.70 -6.59
CA ALA A 980 8.71 -42.99 -7.55
C ALA A 980 7.33 -43.03 -6.88
N LYS A 981 7.21 -43.70 -5.74
CA LYS A 981 5.97 -43.74 -4.95
C LYS A 981 5.62 -42.36 -4.40
N THR A 982 6.62 -41.59 -3.98
CA THR A 982 6.42 -40.21 -3.53
C THR A 982 5.90 -39.34 -4.67
N ALA A 983 6.50 -39.43 -5.87
CA ALA A 983 6.05 -38.70 -7.04
C ALA A 983 4.59 -39.03 -7.41
N GLU A 984 4.21 -40.31 -7.42
CA GLU A 984 2.83 -40.75 -7.67
C GLU A 984 1.86 -40.16 -6.64
N ARG A 985 2.20 -40.25 -5.34
CA ARG A 985 1.40 -39.67 -4.25
C ARG A 985 1.24 -38.15 -4.39
N VAL A 986 2.28 -37.44 -4.79
CA VAL A 986 2.25 -35.98 -4.96
C VAL A 986 1.41 -35.60 -6.18
N ARG A 987 1.54 -36.31 -7.31
CA ARG A 987 0.69 -36.12 -8.50
C ARG A 987 -0.80 -36.31 -8.17
N HIS A 988 -1.13 -37.37 -7.43
CA HIS A 988 -2.49 -37.63 -6.97
C HIS A 988 -2.98 -36.52 -6.01
N ARG A 989 -2.16 -36.10 -5.04
CA ARG A 989 -2.50 -35.03 -4.08
C ARG A 989 -2.77 -33.69 -4.76
N LEU A 990 -2.03 -33.37 -5.82
CA LEU A 990 -2.20 -32.16 -6.62
C LEU A 990 -3.27 -32.28 -7.71
N GLY A 991 -3.94 -33.44 -7.82
CA GLY A 991 -4.98 -33.68 -8.81
C GLY A 991 -4.47 -33.59 -10.25
N ILE A 992 -3.24 -34.03 -10.51
CA ILE A 992 -2.64 -34.05 -11.85
C ILE A 992 -3.14 -35.30 -12.58
N PRO A 993 -3.87 -35.17 -13.70
CA PRO A 993 -4.37 -36.32 -14.45
C PRO A 993 -3.24 -37.23 -14.96
N ASP A 994 -3.55 -38.52 -15.08
CA ASP A 994 -2.63 -39.53 -15.61
C ASP A 994 -2.21 -39.21 -17.04
N GLY A 995 -0.95 -39.54 -17.37
CA GLY A 995 -0.39 -39.31 -18.70
C GLY A 995 -0.06 -37.85 -19.05
N ARG A 996 -0.47 -36.86 -18.24
CA ARG A 996 -0.10 -35.45 -18.49
C ARG A 996 1.35 -35.16 -18.14
N ARG A 997 2.03 -34.40 -18.99
CA ARG A 997 3.37 -33.88 -18.73
C ARG A 997 3.30 -32.69 -17.79
N VAL A 998 4.17 -32.65 -16.79
CA VAL A 998 4.23 -31.60 -15.77
C VAL A 998 5.32 -30.58 -16.12
N VAL A 999 4.91 -29.34 -16.33
CA VAL A 999 5.81 -28.19 -16.51
C VAL A 999 5.83 -27.41 -15.21
N LEU A 1000 6.99 -27.32 -14.54
CA LEU A 1000 7.15 -26.50 -13.35
C LEU A 1000 7.71 -25.13 -13.74
N TYR A 1001 6.92 -24.07 -13.59
CA TYR A 1001 7.39 -22.70 -13.73
C TYR A 1001 7.76 -22.10 -12.37
N ALA A 1002 9.03 -21.78 -12.16
CA ALA A 1002 9.55 -21.35 -10.86
C ALA A 1002 10.50 -20.13 -10.94
N PRO A 1003 9.98 -18.93 -11.26
CA PRO A 1003 10.80 -17.72 -11.41
C PRO A 1003 11.31 -17.16 -10.07
N THR A 1004 12.41 -16.44 -10.12
CA THR A 1004 12.99 -15.70 -8.99
C THR A 1004 12.24 -14.38 -8.71
N TYR A 1005 12.51 -13.76 -7.56
CA TYR A 1005 12.00 -12.43 -7.26
C TYR A 1005 12.90 -11.34 -7.84
N ARG A 1006 12.36 -10.11 -7.90
CA ARG A 1006 13.01 -8.92 -8.44
C ARG A 1006 13.10 -7.87 -7.34
N ASP A 1007 14.30 -7.36 -7.05
CA ASP A 1007 14.51 -6.40 -5.94
C ASP A 1007 13.70 -5.10 -6.15
N GLN A 1008 13.47 -4.73 -7.41
CA GLN A 1008 12.64 -3.60 -7.79
C GLN A 1008 11.14 -3.77 -7.49
N LEU A 1009 10.66 -5.01 -7.38
CA LEU A 1009 9.28 -5.34 -7.06
C LEU A 1009 9.04 -5.40 -5.54
N ALA A 1010 10.00 -4.94 -4.73
CA ALA A 1010 9.86 -4.93 -3.27
C ALA A 1010 8.69 -4.04 -2.83
N HIS A 1011 7.88 -4.57 -1.92
CA HIS A 1011 6.87 -3.78 -1.22
C HIS A 1011 7.52 -2.65 -0.42
N PRO A 1012 6.88 -1.47 -0.29
CA PRO A 1012 7.39 -0.37 0.54
C PRO A 1012 7.67 -0.82 1.98
N SER A 1013 8.71 -0.24 2.60
CA SER A 1013 9.30 -0.65 3.90
C SER A 1013 8.39 -0.54 5.14
N GLY A 1014 7.08 -0.37 4.98
CA GLY A 1014 6.08 -0.24 6.05
C GLY A 1014 5.36 -1.53 6.42
N THR A 1015 5.59 -2.66 5.74
CA THR A 1015 4.88 -3.94 5.98
C THR A 1015 5.40 -4.74 7.19
N GLY A 1016 6.05 -4.08 8.16
CA GLY A 1016 6.23 -4.58 9.53
C GLY A 1016 7.18 -5.77 9.77
N GLY A 1017 7.79 -6.34 8.73
CA GLY A 1017 8.73 -7.47 8.82
C GLY A 1017 10.19 -7.07 8.64
N GLU A 1018 11.11 -7.83 9.24
CA GLU A 1018 12.56 -7.72 9.01
C GLU A 1018 12.98 -8.17 7.59
N ARG A 1019 12.05 -8.77 6.82
CA ARG A 1019 12.30 -9.26 5.46
C ARG A 1019 11.43 -8.52 4.43
N PRO A 1020 12.02 -8.03 3.33
CA PRO A 1020 11.24 -7.51 2.21
C PRO A 1020 10.40 -8.63 1.60
N ARG A 1021 9.15 -8.31 1.28
CA ARG A 1021 8.29 -9.10 0.40
C ARG A 1021 8.27 -8.44 -0.96
N TYR A 1022 8.10 -9.21 -2.02
CA TYR A 1022 8.09 -8.76 -3.40
C TYR A 1022 6.71 -9.00 -4.01
N ARG A 1023 6.35 -8.19 -5.00
CA ARG A 1023 5.12 -8.34 -5.76
C ARG A 1023 5.27 -9.44 -6.82
N TRP A 1024 4.21 -10.20 -7.06
CA TRP A 1024 4.07 -11.06 -8.21
C TRP A 1024 3.79 -10.24 -9.47
N ASP A 1025 4.66 -10.37 -10.46
CA ASP A 1025 4.54 -9.73 -11.77
C ASP A 1025 5.02 -10.73 -12.83
N PRO A 1026 4.12 -11.58 -13.34
CA PRO A 1026 4.52 -12.65 -14.24
C PRO A 1026 4.83 -12.08 -15.63
N ALA A 1027 6.10 -12.10 -16.04
CA ALA A 1027 6.47 -11.81 -17.43
C ALA A 1027 6.01 -12.89 -18.42
N LEU A 1028 5.78 -14.12 -17.93
CA LEU A 1028 5.27 -15.23 -18.72
C LEU A 1028 3.74 -15.20 -18.73
N ASP A 1029 3.11 -15.13 -19.91
CA ASP A 1029 1.66 -15.24 -20.03
C ASP A 1029 1.24 -16.70 -19.81
N LEU A 1030 0.91 -17.01 -18.56
CA LEU A 1030 0.50 -18.36 -18.14
C LEU A 1030 -0.75 -18.85 -18.87
N ALA A 1031 -1.68 -17.95 -19.19
CA ALA A 1031 -2.91 -18.31 -19.87
C ALA A 1031 -2.65 -18.62 -21.35
N ALA A 1032 -1.81 -17.83 -22.03
CA ALA A 1032 -1.37 -18.12 -23.39
C ALA A 1032 -0.54 -19.41 -23.46
N LEU A 1033 0.37 -19.61 -22.51
CA LEU A 1033 1.16 -20.84 -22.42
C LEU A 1033 0.26 -22.07 -22.26
N ALA A 1034 -0.65 -22.05 -21.29
CA ALA A 1034 -1.56 -23.18 -21.05
C ALA A 1034 -2.44 -23.50 -22.27
N ARG A 1035 -3.01 -22.47 -22.92
CA ARG A 1035 -3.77 -22.64 -24.18
C ARG A 1035 -2.92 -23.28 -25.28
N SER A 1036 -1.67 -22.86 -25.40
CA SER A 1036 -0.75 -23.37 -26.43
C SER A 1036 -0.29 -24.82 -26.20
N LEU A 1037 -0.19 -25.25 -24.94
CA LEU A 1037 0.23 -26.61 -24.58
C LEU A 1037 -0.90 -27.64 -24.62
N GLY A 1038 -2.16 -27.18 -24.49
CA GLY A 1038 -3.34 -28.02 -24.50
C GLY A 1038 -3.41 -29.03 -23.34
N ASP A 1039 -4.33 -29.99 -23.46
CA ASP A 1039 -4.70 -30.90 -22.36
C ASP A 1039 -3.64 -31.96 -22.03
N GLY A 1040 -2.61 -32.10 -22.86
CA GLY A 1040 -1.49 -33.02 -22.62
C GLY A 1040 -0.54 -32.53 -21.51
N HIS A 1041 -0.69 -31.31 -21.04
CA HIS A 1041 0.21 -30.68 -20.07
C HIS A 1041 -0.51 -30.19 -18.81
N THR A 1042 0.25 -30.04 -17.74
CA THR A 1042 -0.14 -29.30 -16.53
C THR A 1042 1.00 -28.37 -16.14
N VAL A 1043 0.73 -27.06 -16.10
CA VAL A 1043 1.67 -26.03 -15.68
C VAL A 1043 1.50 -25.77 -14.18
N LEU A 1044 2.51 -26.13 -13.41
CA LEU A 1044 2.59 -25.83 -11.98
C LEU A 1044 3.38 -24.54 -11.80
N VAL A 1045 2.84 -23.56 -11.09
CA VAL A 1045 3.51 -22.29 -10.83
C VAL A 1045 3.98 -22.23 -9.38
N ARG A 1046 5.29 -22.15 -9.18
CA ARG A 1046 5.93 -22.02 -7.87
C ARG A 1046 6.54 -20.63 -7.75
N ARG A 1047 5.83 -19.71 -7.10
CA ARG A 1047 6.37 -18.40 -6.75
C ARG A 1047 7.44 -18.55 -5.67
N HIS A 1048 8.45 -17.68 -5.71
CA HIS A 1048 9.43 -17.59 -4.64
C HIS A 1048 8.73 -17.26 -3.29
N PRO A 1049 9.14 -17.82 -2.14
CA PRO A 1049 8.45 -17.63 -0.85
C PRO A 1049 8.33 -16.17 -0.38
N GLN A 1050 9.18 -15.27 -0.89
CA GLN A 1050 9.10 -13.84 -0.60
C GLN A 1050 8.16 -13.09 -1.55
N VAL A 1051 7.64 -13.73 -2.59
CA VAL A 1051 6.76 -13.13 -3.59
C VAL A 1051 5.30 -13.35 -3.21
N THR A 1052 4.59 -12.24 -3.08
CA THR A 1052 3.16 -12.17 -2.71
C THR A 1052 2.30 -11.84 -3.91
N GLY A 1053 1.01 -12.15 -3.83
CA GLY A 1053 0.07 -12.06 -4.95
C GLY A 1053 -0.67 -13.39 -5.11
N SER A 1054 -1.30 -13.59 -6.27
CA SER A 1054 -1.92 -14.87 -6.60
C SER A 1054 -1.66 -15.24 -8.04
N VAL A 1055 -1.55 -16.54 -8.29
CA VAL A 1055 -1.52 -17.09 -9.65
C VAL A 1055 -2.97 -17.32 -10.08
N PRO A 1056 -3.41 -16.79 -11.23
CA PRO A 1056 -4.73 -17.11 -11.77
C PRO A 1056 -4.83 -18.61 -12.03
N GLU A 1057 -5.75 -19.28 -11.34
CA GLU A 1057 -6.05 -20.67 -11.64
C GLU A 1057 -6.93 -20.75 -12.89
N GLY A 1058 -6.62 -21.71 -13.76
CA GLY A 1058 -7.30 -21.88 -15.04
C GLY A 1058 -7.07 -23.28 -15.60
N HIS A 1059 -7.69 -23.59 -16.74
CA HIS A 1059 -7.55 -24.91 -17.35
C HIS A 1059 -6.07 -25.21 -17.66
N GLY A 1060 -5.49 -26.19 -16.96
CA GLY A 1060 -4.09 -26.60 -17.13
C GLY A 1060 -3.05 -25.81 -16.32
N VAL A 1061 -3.44 -24.83 -15.47
CA VAL A 1061 -2.53 -24.06 -14.60
C VAL A 1061 -2.89 -24.28 -13.13
N ARG A 1062 -1.91 -24.55 -12.26
CA ARG A 1062 -2.10 -24.71 -10.81
C ARG A 1062 -1.07 -23.90 -10.01
N ASP A 1063 -1.51 -23.17 -8.99
CA ASP A 1063 -0.60 -22.54 -8.02
C ASP A 1063 -0.09 -23.60 -7.02
N VAL A 1064 1.21 -23.81 -6.98
CA VAL A 1064 1.87 -24.71 -6.01
C VAL A 1064 2.77 -23.95 -5.04
N SER A 1065 2.56 -22.63 -4.90
CA SER A 1065 3.37 -21.76 -4.06
C SER A 1065 3.23 -22.02 -2.56
N ALA A 1066 2.13 -22.62 -2.12
CA ALA A 1066 1.93 -23.05 -0.74
C ALA A 1066 2.45 -24.48 -0.48
N HIS A 1067 2.97 -25.18 -1.49
CA HIS A 1067 3.46 -26.54 -1.29
C HIS A 1067 4.74 -26.53 -0.41
N PRO A 1068 4.76 -27.30 0.70
CA PRO A 1068 5.76 -27.13 1.75
C PRO A 1068 7.13 -27.74 1.44
N ASP A 1069 7.22 -28.64 0.45
CA ASP A 1069 8.43 -29.35 0.09
C ASP A 1069 8.74 -29.19 -1.40
N THR A 1070 9.71 -28.34 -1.73
CA THR A 1070 10.09 -28.09 -3.11
C THR A 1070 10.62 -29.34 -3.81
N ALA A 1071 11.30 -30.26 -3.11
CA ALA A 1071 11.85 -31.46 -3.72
C ALA A 1071 10.74 -32.41 -4.23
N GLU A 1072 9.58 -32.45 -3.56
CA GLU A 1072 8.39 -33.16 -4.07
C GLU A 1072 7.93 -32.59 -5.42
N LEU A 1073 8.00 -31.28 -5.63
CA LEU A 1073 7.65 -30.64 -6.91
C LEU A 1073 8.68 -30.92 -8.00
N LEU A 1074 9.98 -30.87 -7.65
CA LEU A 1074 11.06 -31.20 -8.58
C LEU A 1074 10.97 -32.66 -9.05
N LEU A 1075 10.58 -33.59 -8.16
CA LEU A 1075 10.40 -35.00 -8.49
C LEU A 1075 9.33 -35.25 -9.56
N ILE A 1076 8.22 -34.50 -9.51
CA ILE A 1076 7.10 -34.72 -10.43
C ILE A 1076 7.20 -33.92 -11.73
N ALA A 1077 8.06 -32.89 -11.78
CA ALA A 1077 8.23 -32.05 -12.94
C ALA A 1077 9.00 -32.77 -14.06
N ASP A 1078 8.44 -32.78 -15.27
CA ASP A 1078 9.09 -33.33 -16.46
C ASP A 1078 10.03 -32.30 -17.10
N VAL A 1079 9.71 -31.02 -16.97
CA VAL A 1079 10.52 -29.88 -17.42
C VAL A 1079 10.45 -28.75 -16.38
N LEU A 1080 11.60 -28.16 -16.06
CA LEU A 1080 11.67 -26.92 -15.28
C LEU A 1080 11.76 -25.72 -16.24
N VAL A 1081 10.82 -24.78 -16.11
CA VAL A 1081 10.92 -23.45 -16.70
C VAL A 1081 11.25 -22.48 -15.57
N THR A 1082 12.39 -21.82 -15.65
CA THR A 1082 12.87 -20.91 -14.61
C THR A 1082 13.58 -19.73 -15.24
N ASP A 1083 14.07 -18.78 -14.46
CA ASP A 1083 14.91 -17.67 -14.90
C ASP A 1083 16.27 -17.74 -14.20
N TYR A 1084 16.53 -16.84 -13.25
CA TYR A 1084 17.75 -16.76 -12.45
C TYR A 1084 17.62 -17.42 -11.08
N SER A 1085 16.71 -18.40 -10.96
CA SER A 1085 16.47 -19.14 -9.71
C SER A 1085 17.58 -20.14 -9.43
N GLY A 1086 17.99 -20.23 -8.15
CA GLY A 1086 18.89 -21.29 -7.68
C GLY A 1086 18.31 -22.70 -7.78
N LEU A 1087 16.99 -22.84 -7.99
CA LEU A 1087 16.34 -24.16 -8.16
C LEU A 1087 16.89 -24.95 -9.36
N MET A 1088 17.54 -24.29 -10.33
CA MET A 1088 18.19 -25.01 -11.43
C MET A 1088 19.29 -25.97 -10.93
N PHE A 1089 20.00 -25.62 -9.85
CA PHE A 1089 21.05 -26.48 -9.29
C PHE A 1089 20.46 -27.73 -8.63
N ASP A 1090 19.32 -27.59 -7.95
CA ASP A 1090 18.62 -28.70 -7.31
C ASP A 1090 17.96 -29.60 -8.37
N TYR A 1091 17.33 -29.01 -9.38
CA TYR A 1091 16.67 -29.75 -10.46
C TYR A 1091 17.67 -30.47 -11.38
N ALA A 1092 18.92 -30.01 -11.45
CA ALA A 1092 19.98 -30.65 -12.22
C ALA A 1092 20.12 -32.14 -11.89
N HIS A 1093 19.88 -32.52 -10.62
CA HIS A 1093 19.91 -33.89 -10.11
C HIS A 1093 18.94 -34.84 -10.81
N THR A 1094 17.84 -34.33 -11.34
CA THR A 1094 16.80 -35.14 -12.02
C THR A 1094 17.25 -35.67 -13.39
N GLY A 1095 18.23 -35.01 -14.03
CA GLY A 1095 18.63 -35.29 -15.42
C GLY A 1095 17.59 -34.88 -16.47
N ARG A 1096 16.58 -34.07 -16.09
CA ARG A 1096 15.48 -33.67 -16.97
C ARG A 1096 15.70 -32.29 -17.58
N PRO A 1097 15.07 -31.99 -18.74
CA PRO A 1097 15.29 -30.72 -19.44
C PRO A 1097 14.93 -29.47 -18.62
N MET A 1098 15.68 -28.39 -18.82
CA MET A 1098 15.42 -27.05 -18.27
C MET A 1098 15.32 -26.01 -19.37
N LEU A 1099 14.43 -25.02 -19.21
CA LEU A 1099 14.29 -23.87 -20.09
C LEU A 1099 14.40 -22.57 -19.27
N PHE A 1100 15.15 -21.58 -19.77
CA PHE A 1100 15.41 -20.34 -19.04
C PHE A 1100 14.68 -19.15 -19.66
N HIS A 1101 13.65 -18.64 -18.99
CA HIS A 1101 12.88 -17.45 -19.38
C HIS A 1101 13.59 -16.17 -18.92
N THR A 1102 14.46 -15.63 -19.77
CA THR A 1102 15.39 -14.54 -19.44
C THR A 1102 15.00 -13.22 -20.10
N TYR A 1103 13.75 -12.81 -19.94
CA TYR A 1103 13.18 -11.60 -20.57
C TYR A 1103 13.88 -10.30 -20.14
N ASP A 1104 14.49 -10.26 -18.95
CA ASP A 1104 15.13 -9.09 -18.34
C ASP A 1104 16.64 -9.27 -18.09
N LEU A 1105 17.33 -10.11 -18.88
CA LEU A 1105 18.72 -10.54 -18.61
C LEU A 1105 19.71 -9.41 -18.38
N GLU A 1106 19.80 -8.47 -19.33
CA GLU A 1106 20.74 -7.35 -19.25
C GLU A 1106 20.44 -6.48 -18.03
N HIS A 1107 19.16 -6.19 -17.79
CA HIS A 1107 18.73 -5.39 -16.64
C HIS A 1107 19.04 -6.10 -15.31
N TYR A 1108 18.76 -7.39 -15.20
CA TYR A 1108 19.04 -8.17 -14.00
C TYR A 1108 20.53 -8.27 -13.70
N ARG A 1109 21.35 -8.50 -14.73
CA ARG A 1109 22.81 -8.63 -14.65
C ARG A 1109 23.47 -7.30 -14.25
N ASP A 1110 23.09 -6.22 -14.91
CA ASP A 1110 23.85 -4.96 -14.89
C ASP A 1110 23.28 -3.94 -13.90
N THR A 1111 21.99 -4.04 -13.55
CA THR A 1111 21.30 -3.05 -12.70
C THR A 1111 20.75 -3.65 -11.40
N VAL A 1112 20.03 -4.77 -11.47
CA VAL A 1112 19.31 -5.30 -10.31
C VAL A 1112 20.28 -5.97 -9.33
N ARG A 1113 21.01 -7.00 -9.78
CA ARG A 1113 21.72 -7.89 -8.86
C ARG A 1113 23.05 -8.43 -9.37
N GLY A 1114 23.12 -8.82 -10.64
CA GLY A 1114 24.28 -9.55 -11.18
C GLY A 1114 24.37 -11.01 -10.75
N PHE A 1115 25.36 -11.71 -11.31
CA PHE A 1115 25.58 -13.15 -11.11
C PHE A 1115 26.90 -13.46 -10.39
N CYS A 1116 26.94 -14.63 -9.75
CA CYS A 1116 28.13 -15.25 -9.13
C CYS A 1116 28.96 -16.06 -10.13
N LEU A 1117 28.40 -16.37 -11.30
CA LEU A 1117 29.03 -17.08 -12.41
C LEU A 1117 28.59 -16.47 -13.74
N ASP A 1118 29.28 -16.82 -14.83
CA ASP A 1118 28.86 -16.43 -16.18
C ASP A 1118 27.65 -17.29 -16.61
N PHE A 1119 26.45 -16.76 -16.41
CA PHE A 1119 25.22 -17.53 -16.61
C PHE A 1119 24.96 -17.84 -18.09
N GLU A 1120 25.30 -16.90 -18.98
CA GLU A 1120 25.01 -17.00 -20.42
C GLU A 1120 25.74 -18.18 -21.06
N THR A 1121 26.99 -18.43 -20.64
CA THR A 1121 27.81 -19.51 -21.19
C THR A 1121 27.66 -20.84 -20.45
N ARG A 1122 27.08 -20.82 -19.23
CA ARG A 1122 27.04 -21.98 -18.33
C ARG A 1122 25.64 -22.55 -18.12
N ALA A 1123 24.59 -21.93 -18.66
CA ALA A 1123 23.22 -22.41 -18.50
C ALA A 1123 23.04 -23.85 -19.06
N PRO A 1124 22.43 -24.77 -18.29
CA PRO A 1124 22.23 -26.17 -18.71
C PRO A 1124 21.03 -26.34 -19.67
N GLY A 1125 20.66 -25.30 -20.42
CA GLY A 1125 19.47 -25.26 -21.26
C GLY A 1125 19.36 -23.94 -22.03
N PRO A 1126 18.41 -23.80 -22.96
CA PRO A 1126 18.27 -22.62 -23.80
C PRO A 1126 17.78 -21.40 -23.01
N LEU A 1127 18.31 -20.23 -23.37
CA LEU A 1127 17.83 -18.91 -22.93
C LEU A 1127 16.77 -18.42 -23.91
N LEU A 1128 15.57 -18.14 -23.40
CA LEU A 1128 14.37 -17.79 -24.17
C LEU A 1128 13.77 -16.50 -23.61
N VAL A 1129 13.25 -15.63 -24.47
CA VAL A 1129 12.75 -14.31 -24.07
C VAL A 1129 11.23 -14.30 -24.00
N GLY A 1130 10.55 -14.97 -24.94
CA GLY A 1130 9.11 -14.88 -25.11
C GLY A 1130 8.31 -16.12 -24.68
N THR A 1131 7.04 -15.90 -24.33
CA THR A 1131 6.09 -16.99 -24.05
C THR A 1131 5.94 -17.94 -25.24
N ASP A 1132 5.94 -17.42 -26.48
CA ASP A 1132 5.80 -18.22 -27.70
C ASP A 1132 7.00 -19.15 -27.96
N GLU A 1133 8.22 -18.70 -27.64
CA GLU A 1133 9.43 -19.50 -27.78
C GLU A 1133 9.40 -20.69 -26.82
N ILE A 1134 9.04 -20.44 -25.55
CA ILE A 1134 8.89 -21.46 -24.52
C ILE A 1134 7.81 -22.47 -24.93
N ALA A 1135 6.66 -21.96 -25.38
CA ALA A 1135 5.56 -22.80 -25.81
C ALA A 1135 5.93 -23.66 -27.04
N GLY A 1136 6.71 -23.11 -27.97
CA GLY A 1136 7.22 -23.82 -29.15
C GLY A 1136 8.10 -25.01 -28.80
N VAL A 1137 8.98 -24.88 -27.80
CA VAL A 1137 9.83 -25.98 -27.32
C VAL A 1137 9.03 -27.04 -26.56
N LEU A 1138 8.04 -26.62 -25.75
CA LEU A 1138 7.27 -27.52 -24.90
C LEU A 1138 6.18 -28.32 -25.62
N ARG A 1139 5.58 -27.77 -26.70
CA ARG A 1139 4.45 -28.38 -27.41
C ARG A 1139 4.80 -29.70 -28.09
N ASP A 1140 6.01 -29.82 -28.63
CA ASP A 1140 6.49 -31.01 -29.33
C ASP A 1140 7.53 -31.76 -28.50
N ALA A 1141 7.28 -33.03 -28.22
CA ALA A 1141 8.22 -33.90 -27.54
C ALA A 1141 9.53 -34.07 -28.32
N GLY A 1142 9.49 -34.02 -29.66
CA GLY A 1142 10.66 -34.03 -30.53
C GLY A 1142 11.50 -32.76 -30.36
N ALA A 1143 10.88 -31.58 -30.41
CA ALA A 1143 11.55 -30.30 -30.16
C ALA A 1143 12.20 -30.21 -28.77
N LEU A 1144 11.50 -30.67 -27.72
CA LEU A 1144 12.06 -30.73 -26.38
C LEU A 1144 13.27 -31.68 -26.30
N ALA A 1145 13.16 -32.88 -26.89
CA ALA A 1145 14.26 -33.85 -26.93
C ALA A 1145 15.46 -33.32 -27.73
N ALA A 1146 15.22 -32.66 -28.86
CA ALA A 1146 16.28 -32.01 -29.65
C ALA A 1146 16.95 -30.86 -28.89
N SER A 1147 16.17 -30.08 -28.13
CA SER A 1147 16.71 -29.06 -27.23
C SER A 1147 17.59 -29.68 -26.15
N ALA A 1148 17.12 -30.74 -25.48
CA ALA A 1148 17.87 -31.45 -24.46
C ALA A 1148 19.17 -32.07 -25.02
N ALA A 1149 19.12 -32.68 -26.20
CA ALA A 1149 20.29 -33.25 -26.86
C ALA A 1149 21.36 -32.19 -27.18
N ARG A 1150 20.94 -31.00 -27.65
CA ARG A 1150 21.87 -29.88 -27.91
C ARG A 1150 22.58 -29.37 -26.65
N HIS A 1151 21.95 -29.49 -25.48
CA HIS A 1151 22.48 -28.97 -24.22
C HIS A 1151 23.03 -30.09 -23.29
N ALA A 1152 23.09 -31.35 -23.74
CA ALA A 1152 23.46 -32.47 -22.89
C ALA A 1152 24.86 -32.35 -22.28
N GLU A 1153 25.85 -31.91 -23.08
CA GLU A 1153 27.22 -31.69 -22.59
C GLU A 1153 27.29 -30.55 -21.56
N ALA A 1154 26.60 -29.43 -21.84
CA ALA A 1154 26.50 -28.30 -20.91
C ALA A 1154 25.82 -28.70 -19.60
N TYR A 1155 24.74 -29.50 -19.68
CA TYR A 1155 24.02 -30.02 -18.52
C TYR A 1155 24.91 -30.92 -17.65
N GLU A 1156 25.65 -31.85 -18.25
CA GLU A 1156 26.55 -32.73 -17.52
C GLU A 1156 27.75 -31.98 -16.93
N SER A 1157 28.30 -30.98 -17.65
CA SER A 1157 29.33 -30.09 -17.08
C SER A 1157 28.78 -29.30 -15.90
N PHE A 1158 27.57 -28.76 -16.02
CA PHE A 1158 26.91 -28.01 -14.97
C PHE A 1158 26.72 -28.86 -13.71
N ARG A 1159 26.26 -30.11 -13.84
CA ARG A 1159 26.14 -31.06 -12.72
C ARG A 1159 27.47 -31.33 -12.04
N ARG A 1160 28.53 -31.63 -12.81
CA ARG A 1160 29.86 -31.91 -12.26
C ARG A 1160 30.43 -30.72 -11.50
N ASP A 1161 30.21 -29.51 -12.01
CA ASP A 1161 30.86 -28.31 -11.50
C ASP A 1161 30.12 -27.68 -10.31
N PHE A 1162 28.79 -27.89 -10.20
CA PHE A 1162 27.95 -27.17 -9.24
C PHE A 1162 27.12 -28.04 -8.30
N CYS A 1163 27.05 -29.35 -8.52
CA CYS A 1163 26.15 -30.29 -7.82
C CYS A 1163 26.90 -31.50 -7.23
N ASP A 1164 28.16 -31.32 -6.80
CA ASP A 1164 29.11 -32.39 -6.53
C ASP A 1164 28.96 -33.11 -5.17
N LEU A 1165 28.20 -32.54 -4.22
CA LEU A 1165 28.10 -33.05 -2.84
C LEU A 1165 26.78 -33.77 -2.52
N ASP A 1166 25.76 -33.66 -3.37
CA ASP A 1166 24.44 -34.25 -3.13
C ASP A 1166 24.42 -35.73 -3.53
N ASP A 1167 24.24 -36.61 -2.55
CA ASP A 1167 24.27 -38.07 -2.69
C ASP A 1167 23.10 -38.78 -1.95
N GLY A 1168 22.15 -38.02 -1.41
CA GLY A 1168 21.07 -38.54 -0.57
C GLY A 1168 21.39 -38.65 0.93
N GLY A 1169 22.58 -38.26 1.36
CA GLY A 1169 23.05 -38.31 2.74
C GLY A 1169 23.29 -36.95 3.40
N ALA A 1170 22.84 -35.84 2.81
CA ALA A 1170 23.18 -34.50 3.29
C ALA A 1170 22.55 -34.20 4.66
N ALA A 1171 21.26 -34.52 4.85
CA ALA A 1171 20.57 -34.39 6.14
C ALA A 1171 21.21 -35.27 7.22
N ALA A 1172 21.66 -36.47 6.84
CA ALA A 1172 22.36 -37.38 7.75
C ALA A 1172 23.68 -36.79 8.24
N ARG A 1173 24.51 -36.24 7.35
CA ARG A 1173 25.77 -35.55 7.72
C ARG A 1173 25.52 -34.35 8.63
N VAL A 1174 24.48 -33.57 8.36
CA VAL A 1174 24.09 -32.44 9.21
C VAL A 1174 23.61 -32.92 10.58
N ALA A 1175 22.80 -33.99 10.63
CA ALA A 1175 22.36 -34.59 11.89
C ALA A 1175 23.54 -35.16 12.70
N ASP A 1176 24.49 -35.83 12.05
CA ASP A 1176 25.73 -36.31 12.69
C ASP A 1176 26.48 -35.15 13.32
N ARG A 1177 26.68 -34.06 12.58
CA ARG A 1177 27.35 -32.86 13.11
C ARG A 1177 26.57 -32.20 14.26
N LEU A 1178 25.24 -32.20 14.19
CA LEU A 1178 24.38 -31.62 15.22
C LEU A 1178 24.39 -32.43 16.52
N LEU A 1179 24.60 -33.75 16.41
CA LEU A 1179 24.68 -34.70 17.53
C LEU A 1179 26.11 -34.93 18.01
N ALA A 1180 27.12 -34.65 17.17
CA ALA A 1180 28.52 -34.65 17.53
C ALA A 1180 28.80 -33.51 18.52
N GLU A 1181 29.19 -33.92 19.73
CA GLU A 1181 29.49 -33.08 20.90
C GLU A 1181 28.28 -32.53 21.64
N GLY A 1182 27.91 -33.28 22.67
CA GLY A 1182 27.42 -32.78 23.94
C GLY A 1182 28.37 -33.20 25.05
#